data_AF-A0A815WV46-F1
#
_entry.id   AF-A0A815WV46-F1
#
_cell.length_a   1.000
_cell.length_b   1.000
_cell.length_c   1.000
_cell.angle_alpha   90.00
_cell.angle_beta   90.00
_cell.angle_gamma   90.00
#
_symmetry.space_group_name_H-M   'P 1'
#
loop_
_entity.id
_entity.type
_entity.pdbx_description
1 polymer ?
#
loop_
_entity_poly.entity_id
_entity_poly.type
_entity_poly.pdbx_seq_one_letter_code
_entity_poly.pdbx_strand_id
1 'polypeptide(L)'
;MAAKFIDIDEQHPTQRFSDLVGEPCRMLMPIQGYEKKPLVSLEEAVEPIIEYVPDVKRMVYVAKIKCAEISPGELSIDEAASITLYSMEWKPQDKCLYYVLNKTLRNENRQKLTPWFLFLKLILTALAHLPSMARMVYRGVKQDLRKEYPKGKIFVWWGFNSCTTTIDVLQNELFLGRTGPRTFFAIECDSGKDIRKYSYYQVEDEILLPAARQFKVVSRLSQGKDICMIQLKEIQPPFPLIELIPQPSPSPAMHIVPKPPIQPAGPTIEDITKQLMDDLKLLYALDEFTMPRCFFILPAKECEVNSTKDVKNWLLIHYKLYFLCECSHEPTRMHVAPRGGYSIKNSKEFFQRYEFYLKLTMKIAQILLSAGNLAIPQLENASTTNNNTVSLEMNTPEYRQDMEQRLKFVDIVVNQIDGKQTLRQGENLREIQAYLELVDDEHSLGNLHRVVTDDGHVRWVCHEHYDEVNSIDKLSSFINDFKGMGGKFDQKFREADVLGMNVTERNVKMICGALTKGFNIEKLVFQDCSFYEDYLETLLDTVINRSSILCLSMATVAVTNFFGGIKYTCKNMVVEFKNQSLKVRFNDSYHNGNIPMLNQLLLRNKIHRTLNISACDFFGHESDLQRRFESNRTVTELIVEYSNNIDILNAIFNSKTNALHQLKLPQSLSIPSILSPFCELLKKNTTFVEIDLMDYTGFKEESFIIKLLDLLREHKSIRYLSLHVEDIQLSNQKETCMIKSLRRDKFIARLCISASIISREFIEALYHASKVNDTLTYVNFYNSQVTDEDKAQLHSLYASGNLLQLGFYEQSRWHITVGESKPSRGKSTLEFHSYQ
;
A
#
# COMPACT_ATOMS: atom_id res chain seq x y z
N MET A 1 12.13 13.25 39.62
CA MET A 1 10.72 12.79 39.70
C MET A 1 10.07 13.04 38.35
N ALA A 2 10.21 12.09 37.42
CA ALA A 2 9.57 12.17 36.12
C ALA A 2 8.24 11.41 36.19
N ALA A 3 7.15 12.09 35.88
CA ALA A 3 5.81 11.53 35.86
C ALA A 3 5.75 10.40 34.82
N LYS A 4 5.45 9.19 35.30
CA LYS A 4 5.07 8.05 34.47
C LYS A 4 3.81 8.43 33.70
N PHE A 5 3.91 8.60 32.38
CA PHE A 5 2.74 8.49 31.53
C PHE A 5 2.25 7.05 31.63
N ILE A 6 0.98 6.91 32.00
CA ILE A 6 0.32 5.65 32.28
C ILE A 6 0.02 4.99 30.94
N ASP A 7 0.64 3.84 30.68
CA ASP A 7 0.19 2.86 29.69
C ASP A 7 -1.28 2.51 29.98
N ILE A 8 -2.19 2.85 29.07
CA ILE A 8 -3.55 2.34 29.04
C ILE A 8 -3.72 1.56 27.74
N ASP A 9 -3.13 0.37 27.67
CA ASP A 9 -3.56 -0.64 26.69
C ASP A 9 -3.25 -2.05 27.21
N GLU A 10 -3.86 -2.39 28.35
CA GLU A 10 -4.18 -3.79 28.59
C GLU A 10 -5.48 -4.09 27.83
N GLN A 11 -5.35 -4.84 26.74
CA GLN A 11 -6.46 -5.38 25.95
C GLN A 11 -7.31 -6.31 26.83
N HIS A 12 -8.42 -5.78 27.33
CA HIS A 12 -9.44 -6.49 28.09
C HIS A 12 -10.67 -6.74 27.19
N PRO A 13 -11.44 -7.83 27.40
CA PRO A 13 -12.64 -8.12 26.60
C PRO A 13 -13.65 -6.97 26.64
N THR A 14 -14.13 -6.52 25.48
CA THR A 14 -15.10 -5.42 25.34
C THR A 14 -16.46 -5.83 25.90
N GLN A 15 -16.65 -5.59 27.21
CA GLN A 15 -17.84 -6.07 27.92
C GLN A 15 -19.13 -5.38 27.44
N ARG A 16 -19.05 -4.22 26.79
CA ARG A 16 -20.19 -3.51 26.16
C ARG A 16 -21.04 -4.40 25.26
N PHE A 17 -20.42 -5.35 24.54
CA PHE A 17 -21.14 -6.29 23.69
C PHE A 17 -21.69 -7.51 24.46
N SER A 18 -21.18 -7.78 25.66
CA SER A 18 -21.53 -8.96 26.47
C SER A 18 -22.45 -8.67 27.68
N ASP A 19 -22.69 -7.40 28.01
CA ASP A 19 -23.51 -6.96 29.15
C ASP A 19 -25.02 -7.15 28.92
N LEU A 20 -25.50 -8.37 29.07
CA LEU A 20 -26.93 -8.74 29.16
C LEU A 20 -27.28 -9.49 30.45
N VAL A 21 -26.27 -9.78 31.28
CA VAL A 21 -26.36 -10.56 32.52
C VAL A 21 -26.91 -9.67 33.65
N GLY A 22 -28.21 -9.39 33.58
CA GLY A 22 -28.88 -8.51 34.54
C GLY A 22 -30.20 -7.92 34.04
N GLU A 23 -30.64 -8.25 32.82
CA GLU A 23 -31.96 -7.86 32.35
C GLU A 23 -33.05 -8.53 33.21
N PRO A 24 -34.00 -7.75 33.78
CA PRO A 24 -34.97 -8.25 34.75
C PRO A 24 -35.97 -9.24 34.16
N CYS A 25 -35.95 -9.44 32.82
CA CYS A 25 -36.76 -10.41 32.07
C CYS A 25 -38.27 -10.31 32.36
N ARG A 26 -38.73 -9.13 32.81
CA ARG A 26 -40.11 -8.79 33.17
C ARG A 26 -40.42 -7.34 32.78
N MET A 27 -41.70 -7.00 32.73
CA MET A 27 -42.14 -5.64 32.43
C MET A 27 -41.91 -4.73 33.64
N LEU A 28 -41.20 -3.62 33.44
CA LEU A 28 -41.06 -2.53 34.39
C LEU A 28 -41.91 -1.34 33.95
N MET A 29 -42.08 -0.37 34.86
CA MET A 29 -42.72 0.90 34.50
C MET A 29 -41.95 1.61 33.37
N PRO A 30 -42.64 2.27 32.41
CA PRO A 30 -42.02 3.09 31.38
C PRO A 30 -41.06 4.13 31.96
N ILE A 31 -40.04 4.49 31.19
CA ILE A 31 -39.08 5.54 31.57
C ILE A 31 -39.67 6.88 31.12
N GLN A 32 -39.99 7.74 32.08
CA GLN A 32 -40.67 9.02 31.89
C GLN A 32 -40.09 10.08 32.83
N GLY A 33 -40.25 11.35 32.48
CA GLY A 33 -39.78 12.52 33.22
C GLY A 33 -38.49 13.14 32.68
N TYR A 34 -37.71 12.43 31.87
CA TYR A 34 -36.52 13.00 31.22
C TYR A 34 -36.90 13.90 30.04
N GLU A 35 -38.01 13.60 29.36
CA GLU A 35 -38.51 14.36 28.22
C GLU A 35 -38.85 15.81 28.57
N LYS A 36 -39.23 16.05 29.83
CA LYS A 36 -39.53 17.36 30.42
C LYS A 36 -38.30 18.15 30.87
N LYS A 37 -37.11 17.55 30.84
CA LYS A 37 -35.86 18.26 31.16
C LYS A 37 -35.41 19.12 29.97
N PRO A 38 -34.73 20.25 30.24
CA PRO A 38 -34.14 21.05 29.17
C PRO A 38 -33.04 20.25 28.46
N LEU A 39 -32.85 20.53 27.16
CA LEU A 39 -31.65 20.10 26.45
C LEU A 39 -30.51 21.04 26.87
N VAL A 40 -29.40 20.46 27.32
CA VAL A 40 -28.27 21.16 27.97
C VAL A 40 -26.95 20.68 27.35
N SER A 41 -25.84 21.34 27.66
CA SER A 41 -24.52 20.87 27.22
C SER A 41 -24.16 19.52 27.86
N LEU A 42 -23.19 18.82 27.29
CA LEU A 42 -22.74 17.54 27.84
C LEU A 42 -22.15 17.69 29.25
N GLU A 43 -21.46 18.80 29.56
CA GLU A 43 -20.94 19.06 30.91
C GLU A 43 -22.07 19.19 31.93
N GLU A 44 -23.10 19.98 31.60
CA GLU A 44 -24.27 20.15 32.46
C GLU A 44 -25.07 18.83 32.59
N ALA A 45 -25.13 18.05 31.51
CA ALA A 45 -25.84 16.78 31.49
C ALA A 45 -25.23 15.72 32.42
N VAL A 46 -23.90 15.74 32.60
CA VAL A 46 -23.20 14.78 33.47
C VAL A 46 -23.06 15.23 34.92
N GLU A 47 -23.32 16.50 35.23
CA GLU A 47 -23.14 17.05 36.59
C GLU A 47 -23.85 16.22 37.69
N PRO A 48 -25.13 15.80 37.52
CA PRO A 48 -25.82 15.03 38.54
C PRO A 48 -25.31 13.60 38.71
N ILE A 49 -24.50 13.09 37.77
CA ILE A 49 -24.06 11.68 37.75
C ILE A 49 -22.60 11.48 38.16
N ILE A 50 -21.87 12.55 38.48
CA ILE A 50 -20.44 12.52 38.85
C ILE A 50 -20.16 11.59 40.04
N GLU A 51 -21.02 11.58 41.05
CA GLU A 51 -20.86 10.72 42.22
C GLU A 51 -21.00 9.23 41.89
N TYR A 52 -21.75 8.89 40.83
CA TYR A 52 -22.00 7.52 40.40
C TYR A 52 -20.98 7.04 39.35
N VAL A 53 -20.47 7.98 38.55
CA VAL A 53 -19.50 7.76 37.49
C VAL A 53 -18.26 8.64 37.74
N PRO A 54 -17.36 8.21 38.64
CA PRO A 54 -16.09 8.88 38.84
C PRO A 54 -15.37 9.08 37.49
N ASP A 55 -14.75 10.25 37.31
CA ASP A 55 -14.02 10.66 36.10
C ASP A 55 -14.83 11.04 34.87
N VAL A 56 -16.17 11.02 34.93
CA VAL A 56 -17.03 11.41 33.80
C VAL A 56 -16.67 12.79 33.23
N LYS A 57 -16.32 13.77 34.08
CA LYS A 57 -15.88 15.11 33.63
C LYS A 57 -14.65 15.07 32.73
N ARG A 58 -13.67 14.22 33.05
CA ARG A 58 -12.47 14.05 32.20
C ARG A 58 -12.84 13.40 30.87
N MET A 59 -13.74 12.42 30.90
CA MET A 59 -14.17 11.72 29.69
C MET A 59 -15.04 12.61 28.79
N VAL A 60 -15.84 13.53 29.35
CA VAL A 60 -16.55 14.56 28.57
C VAL A 60 -15.59 15.41 27.74
N TYR A 61 -14.49 15.87 28.35
CA TYR A 61 -13.47 16.63 27.64
C TYR A 61 -12.89 15.85 26.45
N VAL A 62 -12.52 14.58 26.68
CA VAL A 62 -12.01 13.70 25.62
C VAL A 62 -13.05 13.47 24.51
N ALA A 63 -14.31 13.27 24.88
CA ALA A 63 -15.40 13.01 23.93
C ALA A 63 -15.63 14.21 23.01
N LYS A 64 -15.56 15.43 23.55
CA LYS A 64 -15.73 16.66 22.78
C LYS A 64 -14.58 16.96 21.82
N ILE A 65 -13.33 16.81 22.26
CA ILE A 65 -12.16 17.01 21.39
C ILE A 65 -12.24 16.07 20.18
N LYS A 66 -12.53 14.79 20.43
CA LYS A 66 -12.71 13.80 19.37
C LYS A 66 -13.83 14.17 18.40
N CYS A 67 -14.98 14.62 18.90
CA CYS A 67 -16.10 15.03 18.03
C CYS A 67 -15.80 16.30 17.22
N ALA A 68 -14.95 17.20 17.73
CA ALA A 68 -14.54 18.39 17.00
C ALA A 68 -13.65 18.05 15.78
N GLU A 69 -12.84 16.99 15.86
CA GLU A 69 -11.97 16.52 14.77
C GLU A 69 -12.74 15.80 13.64
N ILE A 70 -13.85 15.12 13.95
CA ILE A 70 -14.58 14.25 13.02
C ILE A 70 -15.69 14.99 12.23
N SER A 71 -15.95 16.26 12.55
CA SER A 71 -17.11 17.06 12.10
C SER A 71 -18.45 16.37 12.40
N PRO A 72 -19.28 16.88 13.34
CA PRO A 72 -20.42 16.14 13.88
C PRO A 72 -21.56 15.93 12.87
N GLY A 73 -21.48 16.50 11.66
CA GLY A 73 -22.49 16.36 10.62
C GLY A 73 -23.78 17.07 11.01
N GLU A 74 -24.88 16.32 11.05
CA GLU A 74 -26.22 16.82 11.43
C GLU A 74 -26.43 16.94 12.94
N LEU A 75 -25.56 16.33 13.76
CA LEU A 75 -25.61 16.44 15.22
C LEU A 75 -24.88 17.70 15.70
N SER A 76 -25.33 18.27 16.82
CA SER A 76 -24.50 19.21 17.58
C SER A 76 -23.29 18.50 18.21
N ILE A 77 -22.26 19.26 18.59
CA ILE A 77 -21.06 18.72 19.24
C ILE A 77 -21.43 17.99 20.55
N ASP A 78 -22.35 18.54 21.34
CA ASP A 78 -22.81 17.92 22.60
C ASP A 78 -23.59 16.62 22.35
N GLU A 79 -24.43 16.58 21.33
CA GLU A 79 -25.17 15.37 20.93
C GLU A 79 -24.22 14.27 20.45
N ALA A 80 -23.29 14.60 19.54
CA ALA A 80 -22.27 13.67 19.07
C ALA A 80 -21.39 13.15 20.23
N ALA A 81 -20.91 14.06 21.07
CA ALA A 81 -20.07 13.72 22.21
C ALA A 81 -20.80 12.87 23.26
N SER A 82 -22.12 13.00 23.39
CA SER A 82 -22.91 12.12 24.28
C SER A 82 -22.91 10.66 23.81
N ILE A 83 -22.94 10.43 22.49
CA ILE A 83 -22.84 9.09 21.89
C ILE A 83 -21.42 8.55 22.06
N THR A 84 -20.41 9.39 21.79
CA THR A 84 -19.00 9.02 22.00
C THR A 84 -18.74 8.64 23.46
N LEU A 85 -19.20 9.46 24.41
CA LEU A 85 -19.03 9.21 25.84
C LEU A 85 -19.72 7.91 26.28
N TYR A 86 -20.90 7.60 25.73
CA TYR A 86 -21.57 6.33 26.00
C TYR A 86 -20.75 5.13 25.47
N SER A 87 -20.07 5.25 24.34
CA SER A 87 -19.29 4.15 23.77
C SER A 87 -17.90 3.95 24.40
N MET A 88 -17.40 4.91 25.20
CA MET A 88 -16.08 4.83 25.84
C MET A 88 -16.01 3.77 26.94
N GLU A 89 -14.90 3.05 27.03
CA GLU A 89 -14.55 2.21 28.18
C GLU A 89 -13.29 2.75 28.89
N TRP A 90 -13.32 2.75 30.23
CA TRP A 90 -12.18 3.12 31.08
C TRP A 90 -12.12 2.25 32.34
N LYS A 91 -11.05 2.38 33.14
CA LYS A 91 -10.88 1.63 34.39
C LYS A 91 -11.22 2.48 35.61
N PRO A 92 -11.85 1.90 36.65
CA PRO A 92 -12.40 0.55 36.71
C PRO A 92 -13.70 0.42 35.88
N GLN A 93 -13.90 -0.74 35.23
CA GLN A 93 -14.97 -0.94 34.24
C GLN A 93 -16.39 -0.80 34.80
N ASP A 94 -16.61 -1.17 36.07
CA ASP A 94 -17.89 -1.03 36.75
C ASP A 94 -18.26 0.44 37.06
N LYS A 95 -17.36 1.37 36.73
CA LYS A 95 -17.52 2.82 36.81
C LYS A 95 -17.56 3.51 35.46
N CYS A 96 -17.55 2.77 34.35
CA CYS A 96 -17.82 3.33 33.02
C CYS A 96 -19.25 3.87 32.93
N LEU A 97 -19.45 4.95 32.17
CA LEU A 97 -20.78 5.54 32.00
C LEU A 97 -21.79 4.53 31.42
N TYR A 98 -21.41 3.78 30.39
CA TYR A 98 -22.32 2.79 29.76
C TYR A 98 -22.77 1.72 30.76
N TYR A 99 -21.84 1.23 31.58
CA TYR A 99 -22.07 0.13 32.52
C TYR A 99 -23.02 0.60 33.63
N VAL A 100 -22.73 1.75 34.25
CA VAL A 100 -23.56 2.29 35.34
C VAL A 100 -24.94 2.72 34.81
N LEU A 101 -25.01 3.33 33.62
CA LEU A 101 -26.27 3.71 32.99
C LEU A 101 -27.14 2.48 32.70
N ASN A 102 -26.61 1.46 32.01
CA ASN A 102 -27.37 0.25 31.70
C ASN A 102 -27.81 -0.52 32.95
N LYS A 103 -26.97 -0.59 33.98
CA LYS A 103 -27.34 -1.13 35.28
C LYS A 103 -28.48 -0.35 35.94
N THR A 104 -28.49 0.98 35.80
CA THR A 104 -29.55 1.85 36.34
C THR A 104 -30.85 1.73 35.54
N LEU A 105 -30.76 1.61 34.21
CA LEU A 105 -31.91 1.38 33.30
C LEU A 105 -32.62 0.06 33.60
N ARG A 106 -31.87 -0.98 34.00
CA ARG A 106 -32.41 -2.28 34.41
C ARG A 106 -32.98 -2.28 35.83
N ASN A 107 -32.78 -1.21 36.62
CA ASN A 107 -33.26 -1.14 37.99
C ASN A 107 -34.79 -0.92 38.05
N GLU A 108 -35.45 -1.70 38.89
CA GLU A 108 -36.90 -1.61 39.11
C GLU A 108 -37.31 -0.28 39.73
N ASN A 109 -36.48 0.28 40.61
CA ASN A 109 -36.72 1.58 41.21
C ASN A 109 -36.35 2.70 40.23
N ARG A 110 -37.36 3.18 39.49
CA ARG A 110 -37.22 4.27 38.50
C ARG A 110 -36.73 5.59 39.09
N GLN A 111 -36.88 5.82 40.38
CA GLN A 111 -36.35 7.05 41.01
C GLN A 111 -34.82 7.14 40.91
N LYS A 112 -34.12 6.00 40.80
CA LYS A 112 -32.67 5.97 40.60
C LYS A 112 -32.22 6.48 39.24
N LEU A 113 -33.11 6.56 38.24
CA LEU A 113 -32.82 7.16 36.94
C LEU A 113 -32.89 8.69 36.97
N THR A 114 -33.46 9.31 38.00
CA THR A 114 -33.64 10.78 38.07
C THR A 114 -32.35 11.57 37.84
N PRO A 115 -31.17 11.20 38.41
CA PRO A 115 -29.91 11.88 38.10
C PRO A 115 -29.50 11.81 36.63
N TRP A 116 -29.92 10.76 35.92
CA TRP A 116 -29.57 10.51 34.52
C TRP A 116 -30.45 11.25 33.53
N PHE A 117 -31.51 11.96 33.96
CA PHE A 117 -32.50 12.51 33.05
C PHE A 117 -31.93 13.55 32.08
N LEU A 118 -30.96 14.39 32.50
CA LEU A 118 -30.31 15.34 31.59
C LEU A 118 -29.48 14.61 30.53
N PHE A 119 -28.68 13.62 30.94
CA PHE A 119 -27.92 12.79 30.01
C PHE A 119 -28.81 11.99 29.05
N LEU A 120 -29.90 11.39 29.56
CA LEU A 120 -30.89 10.67 28.75
C LEU A 120 -31.58 11.60 27.75
N LYS A 121 -31.95 12.81 28.17
CA LYS A 121 -32.50 13.84 27.28
C LYS A 121 -31.54 14.13 26.13
N LEU A 122 -30.25 14.29 26.41
CA LEU A 122 -29.23 14.60 25.40
C LEU A 122 -29.00 13.43 24.43
N ILE A 123 -28.67 12.24 24.93
CA ILE A 123 -28.34 11.09 24.07
C ILE A 123 -29.55 10.59 23.26
N LEU A 124 -30.76 10.61 23.82
CA LEU A 124 -31.95 10.18 23.07
C LEU A 124 -32.39 11.21 22.02
N THR A 125 -32.06 12.49 22.20
CA THR A 125 -32.23 13.51 21.15
C THR A 125 -31.21 13.30 20.04
N ALA A 126 -29.93 13.04 20.39
CA ALA A 126 -28.89 12.71 19.43
C ALA A 126 -29.25 11.47 18.58
N LEU A 127 -29.72 10.39 19.22
CA LEU A 127 -30.15 9.18 18.52
C LEU A 127 -31.44 9.39 17.70
N ALA A 128 -32.29 10.36 18.04
CA ALA A 128 -33.48 10.69 17.27
C ALA A 128 -33.13 11.34 15.92
N HIS A 129 -32.06 12.13 15.87
CA HIS A 129 -31.55 12.74 14.65
C HIS A 129 -30.87 11.73 13.71
N LEU A 130 -30.36 10.61 14.23
CA LEU A 130 -29.80 9.56 13.38
C LEU A 130 -30.89 8.73 12.69
N PRO A 131 -30.72 8.32 11.42
CA PRO A 131 -31.68 7.48 10.73
C PRO A 131 -31.82 6.12 11.43
N SER A 132 -33.05 5.63 11.56
CA SER A 132 -33.31 4.26 12.03
C SER A 132 -33.07 3.27 10.89
N MET A 133 -32.38 2.17 11.17
CA MET A 133 -32.14 1.11 10.18
C MET A 133 -32.92 -0.16 10.53
N ALA A 134 -33.63 -0.69 9.54
CA ALA A 134 -34.24 -2.00 9.59
C ALA A 134 -33.30 -3.05 8.98
N ARG A 135 -32.66 -3.87 9.83
CA ARG A 135 -31.73 -4.92 9.37
C ARG A 135 -31.52 -6.00 10.41
N MET A 136 -30.86 -7.08 10.00
CA MET A 136 -30.33 -8.08 10.93
C MET A 136 -29.05 -7.55 11.59
N VAL A 137 -29.03 -7.54 12.93
CA VAL A 137 -27.85 -7.22 13.75
C VAL A 137 -27.55 -8.37 14.71
N TYR A 138 -26.31 -8.45 15.17
CA TYR A 138 -25.83 -9.57 15.96
C TYR A 138 -25.21 -9.11 17.27
N ARG A 139 -25.40 -9.91 18.31
CA ARG A 139 -24.81 -9.68 19.63
C ARG A 139 -24.38 -10.98 20.28
N GLY A 140 -23.17 -11.02 20.82
CA GLY A 140 -22.61 -12.20 21.49
C GLY A 140 -22.52 -12.03 23.01
N VAL A 141 -22.89 -13.07 23.76
CA VAL A 141 -22.77 -13.11 25.23
C VAL A 141 -22.04 -14.38 25.64
N LYS A 142 -21.01 -14.26 26.48
CA LYS A 142 -20.23 -15.39 27.03
C LYS A 142 -20.93 -16.10 28.20
N GLN A 143 -22.21 -16.40 28.02
CA GLN A 143 -23.01 -17.19 28.97
C GLN A 143 -24.07 -17.96 28.20
N ASP A 144 -24.48 -19.12 28.73
CA ASP A 144 -25.65 -19.84 28.24
C ASP A 144 -26.95 -19.21 28.78
N LEU A 145 -27.72 -18.58 27.89
CA LEU A 145 -28.98 -17.90 28.20
C LEU A 145 -30.21 -18.68 27.65
N ARG A 146 -30.04 -19.98 27.35
CA ARG A 146 -31.10 -20.81 26.75
C ARG A 146 -32.37 -20.88 27.58
N LYS A 147 -32.26 -20.77 28.92
CA LYS A 147 -33.39 -20.92 29.85
C LYS A 147 -34.19 -19.62 29.97
N GLU A 148 -33.51 -18.49 29.85
CA GLU A 148 -34.06 -17.15 30.01
C GLU A 148 -34.88 -16.72 28.78
N TYR A 149 -34.57 -17.27 27.61
CA TYR A 149 -35.19 -16.91 26.32
C TYR A 149 -35.83 -18.12 25.60
N PRO A 150 -36.91 -18.71 26.14
CA PRO A 150 -37.67 -19.74 25.44
C PRO A 150 -38.38 -19.19 24.19
N LYS A 151 -38.53 -20.03 23.16
CA LYS A 151 -39.22 -19.69 21.91
C LYS A 151 -40.62 -19.15 22.19
N GLY A 152 -40.98 -18.04 21.54
CA GLY A 152 -42.27 -17.36 21.71
C GLY A 152 -42.33 -16.35 22.86
N LYS A 153 -41.34 -16.31 23.76
CA LYS A 153 -41.30 -15.31 24.86
C LYS A 153 -41.20 -13.91 24.29
N ILE A 154 -41.98 -13.00 24.86
CA ILE A 154 -41.89 -11.55 24.66
C ILE A 154 -41.24 -10.94 25.90
N PHE A 155 -40.26 -10.07 25.69
CA PHE A 155 -39.53 -9.40 26.77
C PHE A 155 -39.06 -8.01 26.31
N VAL A 156 -38.54 -7.22 27.25
CA VAL A 156 -37.98 -5.88 27.00
C VAL A 156 -36.52 -5.91 27.41
N TRP A 157 -35.63 -5.36 26.57
CA TRP A 157 -34.28 -5.00 26.98
C TRP A 157 -34.27 -3.55 27.42
N TRP A 158 -34.04 -3.32 28.70
CA TRP A 158 -34.16 -2.00 29.31
C TRP A 158 -32.91 -1.14 29.12
N GLY A 159 -31.72 -1.76 29.03
CA GLY A 159 -30.48 -1.05 28.67
C GLY A 159 -30.39 -0.73 27.18
N PHE A 160 -29.45 0.14 26.83
CA PHE A 160 -28.97 0.28 25.45
C PHE A 160 -28.16 -0.96 25.05
N ASN A 161 -28.22 -1.35 23.77
CA ASN A 161 -27.59 -2.59 23.32
C ASN A 161 -26.69 -2.35 22.11
N SER A 162 -25.37 -2.38 22.34
CA SER A 162 -24.37 -2.36 21.27
C SER A 162 -24.38 -3.69 20.52
N CYS A 163 -24.55 -3.61 19.21
CA CYS A 163 -24.63 -4.75 18.27
C CYS A 163 -23.67 -4.51 17.11
N THR A 164 -23.40 -5.57 16.35
CA THR A 164 -22.60 -5.50 15.11
C THR A 164 -23.40 -6.05 13.94
N THR A 165 -23.10 -5.61 12.72
CA THR A 165 -23.71 -6.14 11.50
C THR A 165 -22.96 -7.32 10.90
N THR A 166 -21.78 -7.61 11.44
CA THR A 166 -20.81 -8.53 10.84
C THR A 166 -20.59 -9.70 11.80
N ILE A 167 -20.95 -10.91 11.37
CA ILE A 167 -20.89 -12.11 12.22
C ILE A 167 -19.45 -12.43 12.61
N ASP A 168 -18.48 -12.13 11.74
CA ASP A 168 -17.06 -12.44 11.94
C ASP A 168 -16.45 -11.73 13.15
N VAL A 169 -16.92 -10.53 13.47
CA VAL A 169 -16.49 -9.76 14.65
C VAL A 169 -16.80 -10.53 15.94
N LEU A 170 -17.87 -11.33 15.96
CA LEU A 170 -18.22 -12.13 17.12
C LEU A 170 -17.32 -13.35 17.30
N GLN A 171 -16.61 -13.82 16.27
CA GLN A 171 -15.67 -14.95 16.41
C GLN A 171 -14.41 -14.60 17.22
N ASN A 172 -14.13 -13.31 17.41
CA ASN A 172 -13.02 -12.82 18.21
C ASN A 172 -13.27 -13.13 19.70
N GLU A 173 -12.22 -13.60 20.39
CA GLU A 173 -12.24 -13.90 21.82
C GLU A 173 -12.61 -12.69 22.70
N LEU A 174 -12.49 -11.46 22.23
CA LEU A 174 -12.93 -10.26 22.96
C LEU A 174 -14.46 -10.13 23.03
N PHE A 175 -15.19 -10.69 22.05
CA PHE A 175 -16.66 -10.63 21.96
C PHE A 175 -17.32 -11.96 22.39
N LEU A 176 -17.61 -12.89 21.46
CA LEU A 176 -18.23 -14.18 21.80
C LEU A 176 -17.19 -15.28 22.07
N GLY A 177 -16.06 -15.27 21.35
CA GLY A 177 -15.03 -16.29 21.43
C GLY A 177 -15.46 -17.68 20.95
N ARG A 178 -14.52 -18.64 20.95
CA ARG A 178 -14.71 -19.99 20.39
C ARG A 178 -14.94 -21.07 21.44
N THR A 179 -14.76 -20.77 22.73
CA THR A 179 -14.82 -21.74 23.83
C THR A 179 -15.78 -21.30 24.94
N GLY A 180 -16.27 -22.27 25.72
CA GLY A 180 -17.16 -22.03 26.86
C GLY A 180 -18.65 -21.79 26.51
N PRO A 181 -19.55 -21.84 27.51
CA PRO A 181 -20.99 -21.63 27.33
C PRO A 181 -21.30 -20.23 26.83
N ARG A 182 -21.94 -20.10 25.66
CA ARG A 182 -22.15 -18.81 25.01
C ARG A 182 -23.45 -18.74 24.21
N THR A 183 -24.01 -17.53 24.13
CA THR A 183 -25.26 -17.24 23.45
C THR A 183 -25.02 -16.20 22.37
N PHE A 184 -25.47 -16.53 21.16
CA PHE A 184 -25.44 -15.68 19.98
C PHE A 184 -26.84 -15.20 19.67
N PHE A 185 -27.09 -13.89 19.71
CA PHE A 185 -28.35 -13.28 19.32
C PHE A 185 -28.28 -12.80 17.87
N ALA A 186 -29.22 -13.27 17.04
CA ALA A 186 -29.50 -12.70 15.73
C ALA A 186 -30.81 -11.91 15.83
N ILE A 187 -30.75 -10.60 15.65
CA ILE A 187 -31.82 -9.67 15.98
C ILE A 187 -32.27 -8.99 14.71
N GLU A 188 -33.49 -9.26 14.27
CA GLU A 188 -34.18 -8.47 13.26
C GLU A 188 -34.70 -7.20 13.96
N CYS A 189 -33.99 -6.08 13.81
CA CYS A 189 -34.34 -4.80 14.43
C CYS A 189 -34.87 -3.81 13.41
N ASP A 190 -35.74 -2.90 13.86
CA ASP A 190 -36.29 -1.78 13.09
C ASP A 190 -35.75 -0.43 13.59
N SER A 191 -35.23 -0.38 14.83
CA SER A 191 -34.84 0.86 15.51
C SER A 191 -33.33 1.06 15.69
N GLY A 192 -32.50 0.23 15.05
CA GLY A 192 -31.04 0.32 15.16
C GLY A 192 -30.50 1.66 14.68
N LYS A 193 -29.56 2.24 15.42
CA LYS A 193 -28.86 3.48 15.08
C LYS A 193 -27.42 3.20 14.75
N ASP A 194 -27.00 3.57 13.53
CA ASP A 194 -25.60 3.50 13.14
C ASP A 194 -24.83 4.60 13.87
N ILE A 195 -23.99 4.21 14.83
CA ILE A 195 -23.19 5.15 15.60
C ILE A 195 -21.71 5.05 15.26
N ARG A 196 -21.31 4.39 14.16
CA ARG A 196 -19.90 4.15 13.79
C ARG A 196 -19.08 5.44 13.75
N LYS A 197 -19.65 6.49 13.16
CA LYS A 197 -19.02 7.82 13.09
C LYS A 197 -18.77 8.44 14.47
N TYR A 198 -19.66 8.18 15.43
CA TYR A 198 -19.68 8.82 16.73
C TYR A 198 -19.14 7.92 17.85
N SER A 199 -18.92 6.63 17.59
CA SER A 199 -18.34 5.71 18.56
C SER A 199 -16.88 6.06 18.84
N TYR A 200 -16.46 5.86 20.07
CA TYR A 200 -15.07 6.01 20.47
C TYR A 200 -14.18 4.98 19.75
N TYR A 201 -14.73 3.82 19.38
CA TYR A 201 -14.02 2.77 18.69
C TYR A 201 -14.46 2.71 17.22
N GLN A 202 -13.87 3.56 16.37
CA GLN A 202 -14.28 3.75 14.97
C GLN A 202 -14.05 2.51 14.06
N VAL A 203 -13.33 1.51 14.55
CA VAL A 203 -13.09 0.23 13.86
C VAL A 203 -14.27 -0.74 14.08
N GLU A 204 -15.11 -0.49 15.08
CA GLU A 204 -16.24 -1.36 15.39
C GLU A 204 -17.46 -0.87 14.58
N ASP A 205 -18.02 -1.74 13.72
CA ASP A 205 -19.27 -1.50 12.99
C ASP A 205 -20.48 -1.48 13.96
N GLU A 206 -20.46 -0.54 14.90
CA GLU A 206 -21.37 -0.50 16.03
C GLU A 206 -22.73 0.07 15.65
N ILE A 207 -23.74 -0.79 15.79
CA ILE A 207 -25.15 -0.42 15.76
C ILE A 207 -25.67 -0.40 17.18
N LEU A 208 -26.16 0.75 17.64
CA LEU A 208 -26.76 0.89 18.95
C LEU A 208 -28.27 0.72 18.85
N LEU A 209 -28.82 -0.27 19.56
CA LEU A 209 -30.26 -0.35 19.80
C LEU A 209 -30.62 0.55 20.99
N PRO A 210 -31.61 1.46 20.84
CA PRO A 210 -32.07 2.29 21.94
C PRO A 210 -32.52 1.49 23.17
N ALA A 211 -32.59 2.15 24.32
CA ALA A 211 -33.13 1.56 25.53
C ALA A 211 -34.63 1.17 25.40
N ALA A 212 -35.07 0.27 26.27
CA ALA A 212 -36.45 -0.17 26.44
C ALA A 212 -37.15 -0.63 25.14
N ARG A 213 -36.45 -1.39 24.29
CA ARG A 213 -37.03 -2.03 23.10
C ARG A 213 -37.64 -3.39 23.43
N GLN A 214 -38.74 -3.73 22.79
CA GLN A 214 -39.45 -4.99 23.00
C GLN A 214 -39.10 -6.00 21.91
N PHE A 215 -38.86 -7.24 22.30
CA PHE A 215 -38.46 -8.32 21.40
C PHE A 215 -39.28 -9.58 21.62
N LYS A 216 -39.45 -10.36 20.55
CA LYS A 216 -40.01 -11.72 20.59
C LYS A 216 -38.96 -12.73 20.16
N VAL A 217 -38.83 -13.82 20.92
CA VAL A 217 -37.98 -14.96 20.53
C VAL A 217 -38.66 -15.73 19.39
N VAL A 218 -38.10 -15.64 18.19
CA VAL A 218 -38.63 -16.29 16.96
C VAL A 218 -38.21 -17.74 16.90
N SER A 219 -36.91 -18.01 17.07
CA SER A 219 -36.35 -19.33 16.93
C SER A 219 -35.13 -19.52 17.82
N ARG A 220 -34.74 -20.77 18.05
CA ARG A 220 -33.56 -21.13 18.81
C ARG A 220 -32.88 -22.32 18.14
N LEU A 221 -31.58 -22.23 17.94
CA LEU A 221 -30.76 -23.29 17.37
C LEU A 221 -29.59 -23.59 18.31
N SER A 222 -29.49 -24.82 18.79
CA SER A 222 -28.31 -25.29 19.54
C SER A 222 -27.28 -25.81 18.55
N GLN A 223 -26.10 -25.20 18.48
CA GLN A 223 -25.01 -25.63 17.59
C GLN A 223 -23.88 -26.29 18.42
N GLY A 224 -24.15 -27.47 18.99
CA GLY A 224 -23.20 -28.18 19.87
C GLY A 224 -23.51 -28.04 21.37
N LYS A 225 -22.59 -28.50 22.23
CA LYS A 225 -22.79 -28.50 23.70
C LYS A 225 -22.80 -27.09 24.31
N ASP A 226 -21.94 -26.19 23.79
CA ASP A 226 -21.59 -24.95 24.48
C ASP A 226 -22.03 -23.65 23.76
N ILE A 227 -22.67 -23.71 22.59
CA ILE A 227 -23.19 -22.52 21.90
C ILE A 227 -24.66 -22.64 21.51
N CYS A 228 -25.42 -21.58 21.78
CA CYS A 228 -26.80 -21.44 21.36
C CYS A 228 -27.01 -20.16 20.55
N MET A 229 -27.66 -20.28 19.40
CA MET A 229 -28.19 -19.15 18.65
C MET A 229 -29.65 -18.90 19.03
N ILE A 230 -30.00 -17.65 19.31
CA ILE A 230 -31.34 -17.18 19.63
C ILE A 230 -31.71 -16.09 18.62
N GLN A 231 -32.77 -16.33 17.85
CA GLN A 231 -33.27 -15.35 16.91
C GLN A 231 -34.35 -14.49 17.56
N LEU A 232 -34.17 -13.19 17.53
CA LEU A 232 -35.08 -12.19 18.05
C LEU A 232 -35.67 -11.37 16.89
N LYS A 233 -36.92 -10.96 17.06
CA LYS A 233 -37.54 -9.95 16.22
C LYS A 233 -38.02 -8.82 17.11
N GLU A 234 -37.60 -7.59 16.79
CA GLU A 234 -38.12 -6.40 17.43
C GLU A 234 -39.62 -6.28 17.13
N ILE A 235 -40.39 -5.92 18.16
CA ILE A 235 -41.82 -5.69 18.05
C ILE A 235 -42.16 -4.34 18.68
N GLN A 236 -43.17 -3.67 18.16
CA GLN A 236 -43.62 -2.40 18.71
C GLN A 236 -44.61 -2.64 19.86
N PRO A 237 -44.34 -2.13 21.08
CA PRO A 237 -45.33 -2.14 22.15
C PRO A 237 -46.49 -1.20 21.80
N PRO A 238 -47.71 -1.41 22.36
CA PRO A 238 -48.85 -0.52 22.13
C PRO A 238 -48.60 0.93 22.56
N PHE A 239 -47.70 1.14 23.52
CA PHE A 239 -47.29 2.45 24.02
C PHE A 239 -45.75 2.49 24.11
N PRO A 240 -45.09 3.61 23.78
CA PRO A 240 -43.65 3.76 23.93
C PRO A 240 -43.21 3.55 25.38
N LEU A 241 -42.22 2.68 25.60
CA LEU A 241 -41.61 2.47 26.92
C LEU A 241 -40.52 3.50 27.23
N ILE A 242 -40.00 4.16 26.18
CA ILE A 242 -39.14 5.34 26.20
C ILE A 242 -39.27 6.02 24.82
N GLU A 243 -39.35 7.35 24.80
CA GLU A 243 -39.53 8.16 23.58
C GLU A 243 -38.18 8.70 23.07
N LEU A 244 -37.92 8.54 21.77
CA LEU A 244 -36.90 9.34 21.09
C LEU A 244 -37.53 10.72 20.83
N ILE A 245 -36.82 11.80 21.15
CA ILE A 245 -37.38 13.15 21.12
C ILE A 245 -36.86 13.87 19.86
N PRO A 246 -37.64 13.93 18.77
CA PRO A 246 -37.32 14.81 17.64
C PRO A 246 -37.59 16.27 18.01
N GLN A 247 -36.70 17.18 17.62
CA GLN A 247 -36.91 18.63 17.76
C GLN A 247 -38.16 19.08 16.98
N PRO A 248 -39.03 19.93 17.54
CA PRO A 248 -40.05 20.62 16.75
C PRO A 248 -39.36 21.64 15.83
N SER A 249 -39.49 21.45 14.53
CA SER A 249 -38.99 22.39 13.51
C SER A 249 -39.73 23.75 13.61
N PRO A 250 -39.02 24.88 13.58
CA PRO A 250 -39.66 26.19 13.54
C PRO A 250 -40.35 26.38 12.18
N SER A 251 -41.67 26.57 12.20
CA SER A 251 -42.52 26.88 11.03
C SER A 251 -42.74 28.41 10.89
N PRO A 252 -43.39 28.95 9.82
CA PRO A 252 -42.71 29.72 8.77
C PRO A 252 -43.32 31.12 8.49
N ALA A 253 -42.51 32.08 8.00
CA ALA A 253 -42.90 33.30 7.28
C ALA A 253 -41.61 34.11 6.95
N MET A 254 -41.37 34.76 5.81
CA MET A 254 -42.22 35.26 4.72
C MET A 254 -41.35 35.66 3.50
N HIS A 255 -41.92 35.48 2.31
CA HIS A 255 -41.70 36.17 1.02
C HIS A 255 -40.55 35.83 0.02
N ILE A 256 -40.94 35.04 -0.99
CA ILE A 256 -40.89 35.26 -2.48
C ILE A 256 -39.54 35.62 -3.14
N VAL A 257 -39.05 34.74 -4.05
CA VAL A 257 -38.96 34.90 -5.54
C VAL A 257 -38.79 33.49 -6.17
N PRO A 258 -39.47 33.11 -7.27
CA PRO A 258 -39.29 31.81 -7.89
C PRO A 258 -38.02 31.77 -8.76
N LYS A 259 -37.12 30.79 -8.51
CA LYS A 259 -36.02 30.43 -9.44
C LYS A 259 -36.41 29.18 -10.25
N PRO A 260 -35.88 29.02 -11.48
CA PRO A 260 -36.37 28.11 -12.52
C PRO A 260 -36.11 26.62 -12.17
N PRO A 261 -36.67 25.67 -12.95
CA PRO A 261 -36.67 24.26 -12.58
C PRO A 261 -35.24 23.75 -12.37
N ILE A 262 -34.98 23.23 -11.17
CA ILE A 262 -33.75 22.54 -10.84
C ILE A 262 -33.71 21.27 -11.71
N GLN A 263 -32.72 21.22 -12.62
CA GLN A 263 -32.32 20.00 -13.30
C GLN A 263 -32.02 18.91 -12.25
N PRO A 264 -32.25 17.62 -12.55
CA PRO A 264 -32.02 16.55 -11.59
C PRO A 264 -30.63 16.69 -10.96
N ALA A 265 -30.58 16.73 -9.63
CA ALA A 265 -29.33 16.79 -8.89
C ALA A 265 -28.42 15.66 -9.39
N GLY A 266 -27.19 16.01 -9.77
CA GLY A 266 -26.17 15.03 -10.10
C GLY A 266 -25.96 14.05 -8.93
N PRO A 267 -25.32 12.89 -9.19
CA PRO A 267 -25.10 11.88 -8.18
C PRO A 267 -24.42 12.49 -6.95
N THR A 268 -24.92 12.16 -5.76
CA THR A 268 -24.34 12.64 -4.50
C THR A 268 -22.95 12.04 -4.29
N ILE A 269 -22.08 12.67 -3.47
CA ILE A 269 -20.74 12.13 -3.16
C ILE A 269 -20.84 10.69 -2.62
N GLU A 270 -21.90 10.37 -1.88
CA GLU A 270 -22.16 9.02 -1.35
C GLU A 270 -22.49 8.01 -2.46
N ASP A 271 -23.30 8.39 -3.46
CA ASP A 271 -23.60 7.56 -4.63
C ASP A 271 -22.33 7.28 -5.46
N ILE A 272 -21.51 8.31 -5.65
CA ILE A 272 -20.22 8.21 -6.35
C ILE A 272 -19.27 7.29 -5.57
N THR A 273 -19.19 7.43 -4.26
CA THR A 273 -18.29 6.63 -3.40
C THR A 273 -18.71 5.16 -3.40
N LYS A 274 -20.02 4.87 -3.34
CA LYS A 274 -20.55 3.50 -3.37
C LYS A 274 -20.29 2.81 -4.71
N GLN A 275 -20.51 3.51 -5.83
CA GLN A 275 -20.21 2.97 -7.16
C GLN A 275 -18.70 2.72 -7.33
N LEU A 276 -17.85 3.59 -6.78
CA LEU A 276 -16.40 3.42 -6.80
C LEU A 276 -15.90 2.24 -5.94
N MET A 277 -16.55 1.95 -4.82
CA MET A 277 -16.24 0.77 -3.99
C MET A 277 -16.48 -0.53 -4.75
N ASP A 278 -17.52 -0.57 -5.60
CA ASP A 278 -17.78 -1.72 -6.47
C ASP A 278 -16.79 -1.78 -7.64
N ASP A 279 -16.39 -0.65 -8.21
CA ASP A 279 -15.35 -0.61 -9.24
C ASP A 279 -13.94 -0.98 -8.70
N LEU A 280 -13.61 -0.60 -7.46
CA LEU A 280 -12.35 -1.02 -6.80
C LEU A 280 -12.32 -2.51 -6.49
N LYS A 281 -13.46 -3.13 -6.16
CA LYS A 281 -13.55 -4.60 -6.04
C LYS A 281 -13.19 -5.29 -7.35
N LEU A 282 -13.54 -4.70 -8.50
CA LEU A 282 -13.15 -5.23 -9.81
C LEU A 282 -11.61 -5.18 -9.99
N LEU A 283 -10.94 -4.12 -9.52
CA LEU A 283 -9.47 -4.04 -9.50
C LEU A 283 -8.82 -5.00 -8.50
N TYR A 284 -9.49 -5.29 -7.37
CA TYR A 284 -9.00 -6.21 -6.34
C TYR A 284 -9.23 -7.69 -6.67
N ALA A 285 -10.16 -7.99 -7.58
CA ALA A 285 -10.40 -9.34 -8.12
C ALA A 285 -9.34 -9.80 -9.13
N LEU A 286 -8.36 -8.95 -9.46
CA LEU A 286 -7.25 -9.30 -10.34
C LEU A 286 -6.24 -10.19 -9.60
N ASP A 287 -5.91 -11.35 -10.17
CA ASP A 287 -4.93 -12.31 -9.63
C ASP A 287 -3.46 -11.78 -9.63
N GLU A 288 -3.24 -10.48 -9.82
CA GLU A 288 -1.92 -9.90 -10.05
C GLU A 288 -1.51 -8.90 -8.97
N PHE A 289 -0.29 -9.12 -8.44
CA PHE A 289 0.17 -8.52 -7.18
C PHE A 289 1.56 -7.88 -7.27
N THR A 290 2.11 -7.66 -8.47
CA THR A 290 3.49 -7.17 -8.69
C THR A 290 3.62 -5.72 -9.12
N MET A 291 2.51 -5.06 -9.42
CA MET A 291 2.48 -3.66 -9.81
C MET A 291 1.37 -2.95 -9.01
N PRO A 292 1.59 -1.71 -8.52
CA PRO A 292 0.50 -0.89 -8.02
C PRO A 292 -0.52 -0.64 -9.13
N ARG A 293 -1.77 -0.94 -8.83
CA ARG A 293 -2.90 -0.85 -9.77
C ARG A 293 -3.63 0.50 -9.71
N CYS A 294 -3.47 1.24 -8.61
CA CYS A 294 -4.06 2.56 -8.43
C CYS A 294 -3.07 3.64 -8.86
N PHE A 295 -3.29 4.25 -10.02
CA PHE A 295 -2.49 5.37 -10.54
C PHE A 295 -3.31 6.31 -11.40
N PHE A 296 -2.92 7.57 -11.49
CA PHE A 296 -3.50 8.55 -12.42
C PHE A 296 -2.38 9.22 -13.22
N ILE A 297 -2.74 9.92 -14.30
CA ILE A 297 -1.77 10.61 -15.15
C ILE A 297 -2.13 12.09 -15.27
N LEU A 298 -1.13 12.94 -15.38
CA LEU A 298 -1.30 14.37 -15.65
C LEU A 298 -0.29 14.82 -16.71
N PRO A 299 -0.61 15.83 -17.53
CA PRO A 299 0.38 16.50 -18.36
C PRO A 299 1.48 17.09 -17.47
N ALA A 300 2.75 17.00 -17.83
CA ALA A 300 3.86 17.45 -16.99
C ALA A 300 3.88 18.96 -16.72
N LYS A 301 3.14 19.74 -17.52
CA LYS A 301 2.95 21.19 -17.38
C LYS A 301 1.48 21.57 -17.54
N GLU A 302 1.13 22.78 -17.13
CA GLU A 302 -0.14 23.42 -17.46
C GLU A 302 -0.40 23.34 -18.96
N CYS A 303 -1.55 22.78 -19.32
CA CYS A 303 -2.00 22.66 -20.70
C CYS A 303 -3.26 23.51 -20.88
N GLU A 304 -3.19 24.54 -21.73
CA GLU A 304 -4.37 25.30 -22.10
C GLU A 304 -5.30 24.44 -22.98
N VAL A 305 -6.44 24.05 -22.43
CA VAL A 305 -7.50 23.25 -23.10
C VAL A 305 -7.94 23.86 -24.45
N ASN A 306 -7.72 25.17 -24.66
CA ASN A 306 -8.17 25.91 -25.82
C ASN A 306 -7.13 26.03 -26.96
N SER A 307 -5.88 25.61 -26.75
CA SER A 307 -4.77 25.91 -27.68
C SER A 307 -4.68 24.97 -28.90
N THR A 308 -5.27 23.76 -28.84
CA THR A 308 -5.17 22.76 -29.91
C THR A 308 -6.48 21.98 -30.05
N LYS A 309 -7.17 22.09 -31.20
CA LYS A 309 -8.43 21.36 -31.49
C LYS A 309 -8.21 19.94 -32.04
N ASP A 310 -6.97 19.47 -32.15
CA ASP A 310 -6.63 18.18 -32.75
C ASP A 310 -6.17 17.18 -31.67
N VAL A 311 -6.98 16.15 -31.45
CA VAL A 311 -6.75 15.05 -30.50
C VAL A 311 -5.39 14.37 -30.72
N LYS A 312 -4.90 14.34 -31.96
CA LYS A 312 -3.58 13.76 -32.28
C LYS A 312 -2.43 14.55 -31.65
N ASN A 313 -2.58 15.85 -31.48
CA ASN A 313 -1.55 16.70 -30.86
C ASN A 313 -1.53 16.55 -29.34
N TRP A 314 -2.65 16.21 -28.72
CA TRP A 314 -2.72 15.98 -27.27
C TRP A 314 -1.99 14.72 -26.82
N LEU A 315 -1.95 13.71 -27.69
CA LEU A 315 -1.17 12.49 -27.46
C LEU A 315 0.35 12.72 -27.51
N LEU A 316 0.81 13.84 -28.08
CA LEU A 316 2.24 14.21 -28.14
C LEU A 316 2.71 15.00 -26.92
N ILE A 317 1.80 15.32 -25.99
CA ILE A 317 2.15 16.02 -24.76
C ILE A 317 2.87 15.05 -23.82
N HIS A 318 3.83 15.57 -23.04
CA HIS A 318 4.49 14.80 -22.01
C HIS A 318 3.57 14.61 -20.81
N TYR A 319 3.35 13.35 -20.43
CA TYR A 319 2.56 12.96 -19.27
C TYR A 319 3.44 12.34 -18.19
N LYS A 320 3.04 12.57 -16.94
CA LYS A 320 3.57 11.88 -15.76
C LYS A 320 2.49 11.01 -15.12
N LEU A 321 2.87 9.80 -14.71
CA LEU A 321 2.06 8.84 -13.97
C LEU A 321 2.35 8.93 -12.47
N TYR A 322 1.31 8.97 -11.66
CA TYR A 322 1.37 9.08 -10.22
C TYR A 322 0.65 7.90 -9.58
N PHE A 323 1.34 7.12 -8.74
CA PHE A 323 0.72 6.04 -7.98
C PHE A 323 -0.01 6.57 -6.75
N LEU A 324 -1.03 5.84 -6.31
CA LEU A 324 -1.77 6.09 -5.08
C LEU A 324 -1.41 5.05 -4.02
N CYS A 325 -1.30 5.50 -2.77
CA CYS A 325 -1.19 4.64 -1.61
C CYS A 325 -2.56 4.02 -1.27
N GLU A 326 -2.63 2.69 -1.26
CA GLU A 326 -3.82 1.90 -0.95
C GLU A 326 -3.96 1.64 0.56
N CYS A 327 -3.77 2.68 1.38
CA CYS A 327 -3.84 2.58 2.84
C CYS A 327 -5.27 2.34 3.37
N SER A 328 -6.29 2.63 2.56
CA SER A 328 -7.69 2.54 2.93
C SER A 328 -8.50 1.85 1.83
N HIS A 329 -9.57 1.15 2.23
CA HIS A 329 -10.61 0.73 1.29
C HIS A 329 -11.47 1.89 0.80
N GLU A 330 -11.53 2.98 1.58
CA GLU A 330 -12.26 4.19 1.22
C GLU A 330 -11.39 5.04 0.28
N PRO A 331 -11.81 5.26 -0.98
CA PRO A 331 -11.00 5.98 -1.98
C PRO A 331 -10.62 7.39 -1.55
N THR A 332 -11.51 8.06 -0.81
CA THR A 332 -11.33 9.43 -0.31
C THR A 332 -10.19 9.57 0.70
N ARG A 333 -9.75 8.46 1.31
CA ARG A 333 -8.65 8.41 2.27
C ARG A 333 -7.32 7.98 1.66
N MET A 334 -7.32 7.57 0.39
CA MET A 334 -6.06 7.33 -0.33
C MET A 334 -5.32 8.66 -0.52
N HIS A 335 -4.02 8.58 -0.79
CA HIS A 335 -3.21 9.74 -1.11
C HIS A 335 -2.19 9.41 -2.19
N VAL A 336 -1.62 10.43 -2.82
CA VAL A 336 -0.55 10.24 -3.80
C VAL A 336 0.67 9.66 -3.08
N ALA A 337 1.30 8.66 -3.70
CA ALA A 337 2.53 8.08 -3.19
C ALA A 337 3.63 9.17 -3.10
N PRO A 338 4.57 9.08 -2.14
CA PRO A 338 5.55 10.15 -1.86
C PRO A 338 6.65 10.25 -2.93
N ARG A 339 6.28 10.55 -4.18
CA ARG A 339 7.17 10.73 -5.34
C ARG A 339 6.52 11.62 -6.41
N GLY A 340 7.34 12.44 -7.09
CA GLY A 340 6.92 13.42 -8.10
C GLY A 340 6.41 12.88 -9.45
N GLY A 341 6.00 11.61 -9.51
CA GLY A 341 5.49 10.93 -10.70
C GLY A 341 6.55 10.43 -11.68
N TYR A 342 6.12 9.59 -12.63
CA TYR A 342 6.95 8.92 -13.62
C TYR A 342 6.61 9.41 -15.03
N SER A 343 7.61 9.89 -15.76
CA SER A 343 7.42 10.23 -17.17
C SER A 343 7.04 9.01 -18.00
N ILE A 344 6.03 9.16 -18.87
CA ILE A 344 5.47 8.09 -19.69
C ILE A 344 6.07 8.13 -21.12
N LYS A 345 6.67 7.02 -21.55
CA LYS A 345 7.07 6.73 -22.94
C LYS A 345 5.86 6.34 -23.78
N ASN A 346 5.91 6.62 -25.09
CA ASN A 346 4.89 6.15 -26.05
C ASN A 346 3.46 6.42 -25.56
N SER A 347 3.20 7.61 -25.03
CA SER A 347 1.92 8.06 -24.47
C SER A 347 0.70 7.62 -25.30
N LYS A 348 0.76 7.75 -26.62
CA LYS A 348 -0.29 7.28 -27.54
C LYS A 348 -0.65 5.81 -27.34
N GLU A 349 0.35 4.94 -27.32
CA GLU A 349 0.15 3.50 -27.13
C GLU A 349 -0.34 3.22 -25.71
N PHE A 350 0.22 3.92 -24.72
CA PHE A 350 -0.20 3.83 -23.33
C PHE A 350 -1.70 4.16 -23.17
N PHE A 351 -2.17 5.29 -23.71
CA PHE A 351 -3.60 5.66 -23.67
C PHE A 351 -4.48 4.61 -24.35
N GLN A 352 -4.10 4.14 -25.54
CA GLN A 352 -4.87 3.12 -26.27
C GLN A 352 -4.96 1.78 -25.53
N ARG A 353 -3.93 1.45 -24.74
CA ARG A 353 -3.83 0.19 -24.02
C ARG A 353 -4.50 0.22 -22.65
N TYR A 354 -4.37 1.33 -21.92
CA TYR A 354 -4.86 1.47 -20.55
C TYR A 354 -6.12 2.33 -20.42
N GLU A 355 -6.80 2.66 -21.52
CA GLU A 355 -8.01 3.49 -21.54
C GLU A 355 -9.02 3.11 -20.44
N PHE A 356 -9.39 1.83 -20.33
CA PHE A 356 -10.34 1.35 -19.33
C PHE A 356 -9.86 1.58 -17.89
N TYR A 357 -8.58 1.28 -17.62
CA TYR A 357 -7.97 1.50 -16.30
C TYR A 357 -7.91 2.98 -15.98
N LEU A 358 -7.48 3.82 -16.93
CA LEU A 358 -7.42 5.27 -16.78
C LEU A 358 -8.80 5.86 -16.49
N LYS A 359 -9.86 5.42 -17.18
CA LYS A 359 -11.24 5.88 -16.89
C LYS A 359 -11.64 5.60 -15.44
N LEU A 360 -11.22 4.45 -14.90
CA LEU A 360 -11.52 4.09 -13.51
C LEU A 360 -10.64 4.87 -12.53
N THR A 361 -9.33 4.87 -12.70
CA THR A 361 -8.41 5.47 -11.74
C THR A 361 -8.41 7.00 -11.77
N MET A 362 -8.76 7.63 -12.91
CA MET A 362 -8.94 9.08 -12.99
C MET A 362 -10.15 9.57 -12.18
N LYS A 363 -11.23 8.77 -12.08
CA LYS A 363 -12.36 9.08 -11.18
C LYS A 363 -11.90 9.14 -9.71
N ILE A 364 -10.99 8.25 -9.31
CA ILE A 364 -10.39 8.26 -7.97
C ILE A 364 -9.66 9.60 -7.75
N ALA A 365 -8.83 10.03 -8.71
CA ALA A 365 -8.11 11.31 -8.61
C ALA A 365 -9.04 12.53 -8.54
N GLN A 366 -10.13 12.55 -9.32
CA GLN A 366 -11.13 13.64 -9.27
C GLN A 366 -11.82 13.74 -7.90
N ILE A 367 -12.13 12.60 -7.27
CA ILE A 367 -12.71 12.55 -5.93
C ILE A 367 -11.71 13.01 -4.88
N LEU A 368 -10.46 12.55 -4.95
CA LEU A 368 -9.39 13.00 -4.06
C LEU A 368 -9.21 14.52 -4.13
N LEU A 369 -9.26 15.11 -5.32
CA LEU A 369 -9.19 16.55 -5.49
C LEU A 369 -10.42 17.26 -4.90
N SER A 370 -11.61 16.70 -5.09
CA SER A 370 -12.85 17.22 -4.52
C SER A 370 -12.83 17.22 -2.99
N ALA A 371 -12.28 16.15 -2.39
CA ALA A 371 -12.08 15.98 -0.96
C ALA A 371 -10.91 16.79 -0.37
N GLY A 372 -10.09 17.45 -1.20
CA GLY A 372 -8.92 18.22 -0.76
C GLY A 372 -7.71 17.34 -0.39
N ASN A 373 -7.69 16.08 -0.80
CA ASN A 373 -6.66 15.08 -0.45
C ASN A 373 -5.72 14.75 -1.62
N LEU A 374 -5.87 15.40 -2.78
CA LEU A 374 -4.96 15.21 -3.92
C LEU A 374 -3.79 16.20 -3.85
N ALA A 375 -2.77 15.85 -3.06
CA ALA A 375 -1.51 16.58 -3.01
C ALA A 375 -0.40 15.80 -3.73
N ILE A 376 0.22 16.40 -4.76
CA ILE A 376 1.40 15.82 -5.43
C ILE A 376 2.66 16.33 -4.74
N PRO A 377 3.50 15.46 -4.16
CA PRO A 377 4.78 15.86 -3.59
C PRO A 377 5.65 16.57 -4.65
N GLN A 378 6.00 17.83 -4.42
CA GLN A 378 6.98 18.52 -5.27
C GLN A 378 8.37 18.02 -4.88
N LEU A 379 9.07 17.45 -5.84
CA LEU A 379 10.45 17.00 -5.68
C LEU A 379 11.28 17.63 -6.80
N GLU A 380 11.47 18.94 -6.72
CA GLU A 380 12.55 19.61 -7.42
C GLU A 380 13.60 20.00 -6.38
N ASN A 381 14.78 19.38 -6.50
CA ASN A 381 16.04 19.65 -5.78
C ASN A 381 16.15 19.16 -4.33
N ALA A 382 16.42 17.87 -4.15
CA ALA A 382 16.97 17.34 -2.90
C ALA A 382 18.51 17.34 -2.93
N SER A 383 19.12 18.52 -2.83
CA SER A 383 20.44 18.65 -2.23
C SER A 383 20.26 19.00 -0.75
N THR A 384 20.51 18.02 0.10
CA THR A 384 20.91 18.15 1.52
C THR A 384 20.05 19.01 2.47
N THR A 385 19.58 18.34 3.52
CA THR A 385 19.23 18.81 4.88
C THR A 385 17.74 18.89 5.27
N ASN A 386 17.46 18.12 6.32
CA ASN A 386 16.34 18.16 7.26
C ASN A 386 14.92 17.86 6.73
N ASN A 387 14.54 16.60 6.94
CA ASN A 387 13.15 16.18 7.13
C ASN A 387 12.46 17.07 8.18
N ASN A 388 11.22 17.43 7.88
CA ASN A 388 10.25 18.23 8.67
C ASN A 388 10.20 19.72 8.33
N THR A 389 9.74 20.06 7.12
CA THR A 389 8.68 21.05 6.84
C THR A 389 8.56 21.25 5.32
N VAL A 390 7.74 20.45 4.64
CA VAL A 390 7.21 20.78 3.31
C VAL A 390 5.72 20.48 3.33
N SER A 391 4.99 21.27 4.09
CA SER A 391 3.53 21.19 4.18
C SER A 391 3.00 22.58 4.52
N LEU A 392 2.95 23.49 3.53
CA LEU A 392 2.17 24.73 3.68
C LEU A 392 1.73 25.45 2.39
N GLU A 393 2.13 25.02 1.18
CA GLU A 393 1.69 25.70 -0.07
C GLU A 393 0.72 24.90 -0.96
N MET A 394 0.36 23.66 -0.60
CA MET A 394 -0.37 22.74 -1.50
C MET A 394 -1.91 22.83 -1.48
N ASN A 395 -2.49 23.81 -0.80
CA ASN A 395 -3.95 24.01 -0.72
C ASN A 395 -4.38 25.41 -1.17
N THR A 396 -3.57 26.11 -1.98
CA THR A 396 -4.01 27.38 -2.54
C THR A 396 -5.11 27.16 -3.58
N PRO A 397 -6.05 28.12 -3.74
CA PRO A 397 -7.03 28.09 -4.81
C PRO A 397 -6.40 27.94 -6.21
N GLU A 398 -5.21 28.52 -6.43
CA GLU A 398 -4.50 28.40 -7.72
C GLU A 398 -4.07 26.94 -7.99
N TYR A 399 -3.50 26.25 -7.00
CA TYR A 399 -3.09 24.85 -7.14
C TYR A 399 -4.28 23.93 -7.47
N ARG A 400 -5.39 24.12 -6.75
CA ARG A 400 -6.62 23.37 -7.00
C ARG A 400 -7.13 23.60 -8.41
N GLN A 401 -7.10 24.85 -8.87
CA GLN A 401 -7.53 25.21 -10.22
C GLN A 401 -6.63 24.60 -11.30
N ASP A 402 -5.30 24.60 -11.15
CA ASP A 402 -4.36 23.90 -12.05
C ASP A 402 -4.70 22.41 -12.15
N MET A 403 -4.78 21.75 -10.99
CA MET A 403 -5.04 20.31 -10.92
C MET A 403 -6.40 19.93 -11.52
N GLU A 404 -7.44 20.75 -11.29
CA GLU A 404 -8.75 20.57 -11.93
C GLU A 404 -8.66 20.69 -13.46
N GLN A 405 -7.90 21.66 -13.98
CA GLN A 405 -7.73 21.83 -15.43
C GLN A 405 -6.97 20.65 -16.04
N ARG A 406 -5.88 20.21 -15.42
CA ARG A 406 -5.07 19.07 -15.90
C ARG A 406 -5.85 17.76 -15.86
N LEU A 407 -6.63 17.49 -14.82
CA LEU A 407 -7.50 16.31 -14.75
C LEU A 407 -8.62 16.36 -15.80
N LYS A 408 -9.27 17.52 -15.98
CA LYS A 408 -10.30 17.71 -17.03
C LYS A 408 -9.72 17.49 -18.42
N PHE A 409 -8.51 17.99 -18.67
CA PHE A 409 -7.82 17.80 -19.94
C PHE A 409 -7.60 16.30 -20.24
N VAL A 410 -7.07 15.54 -19.27
CA VAL A 410 -6.87 14.10 -19.43
C VAL A 410 -8.19 13.36 -19.62
N ASP A 411 -9.24 13.73 -18.88
CA ASP A 411 -10.57 13.12 -19.02
C ASP A 411 -11.13 13.30 -20.44
N ILE A 412 -10.95 14.48 -21.04
CA ILE A 412 -11.33 14.72 -22.45
C ILE A 412 -10.52 13.81 -23.39
N VAL A 413 -9.20 13.70 -23.20
CA VAL A 413 -8.32 12.86 -24.04
C VAL A 413 -8.74 11.39 -23.96
N VAL A 414 -8.94 10.87 -22.74
CA VAL A 414 -9.31 9.47 -22.49
C VAL A 414 -10.68 9.14 -23.09
N ASN A 415 -11.63 10.07 -23.10
CA ASN A 415 -12.96 9.86 -23.66
C ASN A 415 -13.05 9.97 -25.19
N GLN A 416 -12.01 10.49 -25.86
CA GLN A 416 -11.96 10.63 -27.32
C GLN A 416 -11.13 9.55 -28.02
N ILE A 417 -10.45 8.70 -27.26
CA ILE A 417 -9.65 7.60 -27.80
C ILE A 417 -10.46 6.32 -27.76
N ASP A 418 -10.72 5.74 -28.93
CA ASP A 418 -11.25 4.38 -29.04
C ASP A 418 -10.12 3.38 -28.70
N GLY A 419 -10.11 2.84 -27.49
CA GLY A 419 -9.19 1.78 -27.11
C GLY A 419 -9.60 0.43 -27.67
N LYS A 420 -8.63 -0.47 -27.78
CA LYS A 420 -8.91 -1.87 -28.14
C LYS A 420 -9.43 -2.57 -26.89
N GLN A 421 -10.73 -2.90 -26.86
CA GLN A 421 -11.28 -3.87 -25.90
C GLN A 421 -10.62 -5.22 -26.14
N THR A 422 -9.49 -5.47 -25.49
CA THR A 422 -8.85 -6.78 -25.49
C THR A 422 -8.68 -7.24 -24.05
N LEU A 423 -9.62 -8.10 -23.66
CA LEU A 423 -9.65 -8.93 -22.46
C LEU A 423 -8.28 -9.61 -22.22
N ARG A 424 -7.62 -9.24 -21.12
CA ARG A 424 -7.18 -10.12 -20.01
C ARG A 424 -6.61 -9.21 -18.91
N GLN A 425 -7.23 -9.29 -17.75
CA GLN A 425 -7.35 -8.21 -16.76
C GLN A 425 -6.15 -8.14 -15.78
N GLY A 426 -5.26 -9.14 -15.77
CA GLY A 426 -4.02 -9.13 -14.99
C GLY A 426 -2.80 -8.77 -15.84
N GLU A 427 -2.48 -9.60 -16.83
CA GLU A 427 -1.21 -9.60 -17.60
C GLU A 427 -0.74 -8.24 -18.15
N ASN A 428 -1.65 -7.28 -18.40
CA ASN A 428 -1.33 -5.95 -18.93
C ASN A 428 -0.73 -4.98 -17.89
N LEU A 429 -1.03 -5.09 -16.59
CA LEU A 429 -0.50 -4.12 -15.61
C LEU A 429 1.03 -4.27 -15.42
N ARG A 430 1.58 -5.47 -15.65
CA ARG A 430 3.04 -5.72 -15.69
C ARG A 430 3.76 -4.80 -16.68
N GLU A 431 3.12 -4.52 -17.81
CA GLU A 431 3.74 -3.79 -18.90
C GLU A 431 3.73 -2.27 -18.67
N ILE A 432 3.04 -1.76 -17.63
CA ILE A 432 3.06 -0.34 -17.30
C ILE A 432 4.51 0.13 -17.12
N GLN A 433 5.34 -0.66 -16.44
CA GLN A 433 6.75 -0.35 -16.22
C GLN A 433 7.51 -0.12 -17.54
N ALA A 434 7.19 -0.85 -18.60
CA ALA A 434 7.85 -0.67 -19.91
C ALA A 434 7.57 0.71 -20.53
N TYR A 435 6.47 1.36 -20.11
CA TYR A 435 6.14 2.72 -20.50
C TYR A 435 6.69 3.78 -19.54
N LEU A 436 7.42 3.43 -18.46
CA LEU A 436 7.98 4.42 -17.51
C LEU A 436 9.47 4.68 -17.80
N GLU A 437 9.89 5.95 -17.81
CA GLU A 437 11.29 6.30 -18.13
C GLU A 437 12.31 6.12 -17.03
N LEU A 438 11.85 6.24 -15.79
CA LEU A 438 12.69 6.20 -14.60
C LEU A 438 11.94 5.48 -13.51
N VAL A 439 11.80 4.16 -13.65
CA VAL A 439 11.79 3.34 -12.44
C VAL A 439 13.13 3.63 -11.78
N ASP A 440 13.09 4.12 -10.55
CA ASP A 440 14.29 4.24 -9.72
C ASP A 440 15.14 2.96 -9.81
N ASP A 441 16.45 3.05 -9.57
CA ASP A 441 17.35 1.88 -9.69
C ASP A 441 16.84 0.67 -8.89
N GLU A 442 16.10 0.92 -7.82
CA GLU A 442 15.52 -0.11 -6.97
C GLU A 442 14.08 -0.52 -7.33
N HIS A 443 13.50 0.04 -8.37
CA HIS A 443 12.16 -0.31 -8.86
C HIS A 443 11.04 -0.16 -7.82
N SER A 444 11.07 0.87 -6.96
CA SER A 444 10.15 1.05 -5.82
C SER A 444 8.72 1.46 -6.19
N LEU A 445 8.43 1.79 -7.46
CA LEU A 445 7.08 2.07 -7.96
C LEU A 445 6.30 3.10 -7.11
N GLY A 446 6.98 4.16 -6.71
CA GLY A 446 6.41 5.31 -6.01
C GLY A 446 6.78 5.33 -4.54
N ASN A 447 7.83 4.58 -4.15
CA ASN A 447 8.13 4.26 -2.76
C ASN A 447 6.96 3.54 -2.08
N LEU A 448 6.26 2.69 -2.85
CA LEU A 448 5.18 1.86 -2.35
C LEU A 448 5.72 0.46 -2.02
N HIS A 449 5.30 -0.04 -0.88
CA HIS A 449 5.58 -1.37 -0.38
C HIS A 449 4.37 -2.27 -0.60
N ARG A 450 4.63 -3.46 -1.12
CA ARG A 450 3.64 -4.52 -1.24
C ARG A 450 3.37 -5.11 0.14
N VAL A 451 2.10 -5.17 0.54
CA VAL A 451 1.64 -5.71 1.83
C VAL A 451 0.56 -6.74 1.60
N VAL A 452 0.66 -7.90 2.24
CA VAL A 452 -0.42 -8.90 2.30
C VAL A 452 -1.31 -8.55 3.49
N THR A 453 -2.63 -8.51 3.32
CA THR A 453 -3.59 -8.28 4.39
C THR A 453 -4.02 -9.59 5.06
N ASP A 454 -4.71 -9.49 6.18
CA ASP A 454 -5.20 -10.62 6.98
C ASP A 454 -6.18 -11.53 6.23
N ASP A 455 -6.95 -10.96 5.31
CA ASP A 455 -7.83 -11.65 4.37
C ASP A 455 -7.09 -12.23 3.13
N GLY A 456 -5.78 -12.03 3.02
CA GLY A 456 -4.93 -12.55 1.96
C GLY A 456 -4.86 -11.70 0.69
N HIS A 457 -5.49 -10.52 0.66
CA HIS A 457 -5.33 -9.59 -0.47
C HIS A 457 -3.98 -8.87 -0.42
N VAL A 458 -3.54 -8.36 -1.55
CA VAL A 458 -2.31 -7.55 -1.64
C VAL A 458 -2.67 -6.09 -1.84
N ARG A 459 -2.01 -5.20 -1.11
CA ARG A 459 -2.08 -3.74 -1.26
C ARG A 459 -0.71 -3.14 -1.46
N TRP A 460 -0.70 -1.94 -2.02
CA TRP A 460 0.49 -1.11 -2.23
C TRP A 460 0.40 0.13 -1.36
N VAL A 461 1.20 0.21 -0.32
CA VAL A 461 1.11 1.28 0.69
C VAL A 461 2.43 2.04 0.80
N CYS A 462 2.41 3.32 1.15
CA CYS A 462 3.64 4.07 1.38
C CYS A 462 4.37 3.55 2.62
N HIS A 463 5.62 3.99 2.82
CA HIS A 463 6.46 3.55 3.94
C HIS A 463 5.81 3.79 5.32
N GLU A 464 5.18 4.95 5.52
CA GLU A 464 4.47 5.27 6.77
C GLU A 464 3.37 4.25 7.08
N HIS A 465 2.47 4.00 6.11
CA HIS A 465 1.41 3.01 6.26
C HIS A 465 1.94 1.57 6.30
N TYR A 466 3.09 1.27 5.68
CA TYR A 466 3.75 -0.02 5.83
C TYR A 466 4.13 -0.28 7.29
N ASP A 467 4.69 0.70 7.97
CA ASP A 467 5.04 0.57 9.40
C ASP A 467 3.79 0.49 10.29
N GLU A 468 2.72 1.21 9.97
CA GLU A 468 1.44 1.14 10.71
C GLU A 468 0.73 -0.21 10.59
N VAL A 469 0.73 -0.81 9.39
CA VAL A 469 0.12 -2.13 9.16
C VAL A 469 0.96 -3.22 9.83
N ASN A 470 2.27 -3.00 9.93
CA ASN A 470 3.22 -3.94 10.51
C ASN A 470 3.58 -3.61 11.95
N SER A 471 2.72 -2.87 12.65
CA SER A 471 2.89 -2.63 14.08
C SER A 471 2.86 -3.94 14.85
N ILE A 472 3.68 -4.02 15.90
CA ILE A 472 3.92 -5.29 16.60
C ILE A 472 2.64 -5.86 17.23
N ASP A 473 1.72 -5.00 17.65
CA ASP A 473 0.44 -5.40 18.22
C ASP A 473 -0.39 -6.23 17.22
N LYS A 474 -0.37 -5.85 15.93
CA LYS A 474 -1.04 -6.58 14.84
C LYS A 474 -0.36 -7.90 14.51
N LEU A 475 0.96 -8.00 14.69
CA LEU A 475 1.74 -9.21 14.38
C LEU A 475 1.83 -10.18 15.56
N SER A 476 1.37 -9.80 16.76
CA SER A 476 1.59 -10.51 18.02
C SER A 476 1.17 -11.99 18.00
N SER A 477 0.03 -12.33 17.41
CA SER A 477 -0.43 -13.72 17.29
C SER A 477 0.51 -14.57 16.43
N PHE A 478 0.93 -14.05 15.28
CA PHE A 478 1.87 -14.72 14.39
C PHE A 478 3.25 -14.88 15.04
N ILE A 479 3.71 -13.85 15.75
CA ILE A 479 4.98 -13.91 16.51
C ILE A 479 4.93 -14.99 17.58
N ASN A 480 3.80 -15.11 18.30
CA ASN A 480 3.63 -16.14 19.32
C ASN A 480 3.60 -17.55 18.72
N ASP A 481 2.91 -17.76 17.60
CA ASP A 481 2.90 -19.04 16.88
C ASP A 481 4.31 -19.38 16.35
N PHE A 482 5.02 -18.40 15.80
CA PHE A 482 6.40 -18.53 15.32
C PHE A 482 7.38 -18.90 16.45
N LYS A 483 7.25 -18.26 17.61
CA LYS A 483 8.01 -18.61 18.81
C LYS A 483 7.62 -19.99 19.34
N GLY A 484 6.33 -20.34 19.30
CA GLY A 484 5.80 -21.62 19.75
C GLY A 484 6.36 -22.82 18.97
N MET A 485 6.77 -22.62 17.70
CA MET A 485 7.45 -23.67 16.95
C MET A 485 8.96 -23.76 17.20
N GLY A 486 9.55 -22.87 18.02
CA GLY A 486 10.98 -22.79 18.29
C GLY A 486 11.74 -21.69 17.54
N GLY A 487 11.04 -20.85 16.77
CA GLY A 487 11.63 -19.69 16.12
C GLY A 487 11.93 -18.54 17.09
N LYS A 488 12.82 -17.64 16.70
CA LYS A 488 13.08 -16.37 17.39
C LYS A 488 12.56 -15.21 16.53
N PHE A 489 12.20 -14.12 17.18
CA PHE A 489 11.72 -12.93 16.48
C PHE A 489 12.37 -11.69 17.08
N ASP A 490 13.09 -10.94 16.25
CA ASP A 490 13.61 -9.62 16.58
C ASP A 490 12.55 -8.57 16.25
N GLN A 491 12.02 -7.95 17.30
CA GLN A 491 10.97 -6.95 17.20
C GLN A 491 11.44 -5.64 16.56
N LYS A 492 12.71 -5.28 16.75
CA LYS A 492 13.28 -4.02 16.26
C LYS A 492 13.49 -4.06 14.75
N PHE A 493 13.96 -5.19 14.25
CA PHE A 493 14.24 -5.37 12.82
C PHE A 493 13.15 -6.14 12.08
N ARG A 494 12.07 -6.55 12.77
CA ARG A 494 11.01 -7.42 12.24
C ARG A 494 11.59 -8.64 11.54
N GLU A 495 12.58 -9.26 12.19
CA GLU A 495 13.35 -10.39 11.67
C GLU A 495 12.88 -11.68 12.37
N ALA A 496 12.59 -12.71 11.59
CA ALA A 496 12.11 -14.00 12.08
C ALA A 496 13.17 -15.08 11.81
N ASP A 497 13.76 -15.62 12.86
CA ASP A 497 14.88 -16.56 12.78
C ASP A 497 14.47 -17.99 13.13
N VAL A 498 14.86 -18.93 12.28
CA VAL A 498 14.79 -20.37 12.54
C VAL A 498 16.23 -20.90 12.58
N LEU A 499 16.66 -21.37 13.75
CA LEU A 499 18.06 -21.69 14.03
C LEU A 499 18.22 -23.15 14.46
N GLY A 500 19.07 -23.92 13.78
CA GLY A 500 19.45 -25.27 14.24
C GLY A 500 18.34 -26.32 14.18
N MET A 501 17.29 -26.10 13.38
CA MET A 501 16.07 -26.91 13.39
C MET A 501 15.94 -27.81 12.15
N ASN A 502 15.37 -29.01 12.33
CA ASN A 502 14.80 -29.77 11.23
C ASN A 502 13.40 -29.24 10.94
N VAL A 503 13.24 -28.56 9.82
CA VAL A 503 12.02 -27.85 9.45
C VAL A 503 11.03 -28.84 8.84
N THR A 504 9.99 -29.17 9.61
CA THR A 504 8.97 -30.15 9.21
C THR A 504 7.89 -29.53 8.32
N GLU A 505 7.07 -30.37 7.68
CA GLU A 505 5.90 -29.93 6.92
C GLU A 505 4.97 -29.04 7.75
N ARG A 506 4.80 -29.34 9.05
CA ARG A 506 3.97 -28.53 9.96
C ARG A 506 4.54 -27.13 10.15
N ASN A 507 5.87 -27.00 10.27
CA ASN A 507 6.53 -25.71 10.38
C ASN A 507 6.31 -24.90 9.09
N VAL A 508 6.56 -25.51 7.93
CA VAL A 508 6.36 -24.85 6.63
C VAL A 508 4.92 -24.40 6.43
N LYS A 509 3.93 -25.25 6.71
CA LYS A 509 2.51 -24.89 6.59
C LYS A 509 2.13 -23.72 7.49
N MET A 510 2.67 -23.66 8.71
CA MET A 510 2.40 -22.55 9.63
C MET A 510 3.05 -21.25 9.15
N ILE A 511 4.34 -21.29 8.75
CA ILE A 511 5.04 -20.12 8.19
C ILE A 511 4.31 -19.62 6.93
N CYS A 512 4.02 -20.52 5.98
CA CYS A 512 3.31 -20.16 4.75
C CYS A 512 1.90 -19.61 5.03
N GLY A 513 1.18 -20.20 5.98
CA GLY A 513 -0.15 -19.74 6.38
C GLY A 513 -0.13 -18.34 7.02
N ALA A 514 0.92 -18.02 7.79
CA ALA A 514 1.12 -16.70 8.36
C ALA A 514 1.49 -15.67 7.27
N LEU A 515 2.49 -15.98 6.44
CA LEU A 515 2.98 -15.10 5.37
C LEU A 515 1.90 -14.73 4.34
N THR A 516 0.90 -15.59 4.16
CA THR A 516 -0.22 -15.37 3.23
C THR A 516 -1.43 -14.69 3.87
N LYS A 517 -1.34 -14.32 5.15
CA LYS A 517 -2.44 -13.71 5.94
C LYS A 517 -1.95 -12.54 6.78
N GLY A 518 -1.04 -11.74 6.24
CA GLY A 518 -0.62 -10.48 6.87
C GLY A 518 0.51 -10.58 7.89
N PHE A 519 1.23 -11.70 7.96
CA PHE A 519 2.53 -11.73 8.65
C PHE A 519 3.64 -11.09 7.80
N ASN A 520 3.55 -9.76 7.64
CA ASN A 520 4.49 -8.97 6.86
C ASN A 520 5.73 -8.65 7.72
N ILE A 521 6.78 -9.42 7.53
CA ILE A 521 8.06 -9.27 8.22
C ILE A 521 9.12 -8.73 7.28
N GLU A 522 10.14 -8.10 7.81
CA GLU A 522 11.21 -7.53 6.98
C GLU A 522 12.14 -8.64 6.47
N LYS A 523 12.51 -9.57 7.35
CA LYS A 523 13.49 -10.62 7.04
C LYS A 523 13.11 -11.96 7.65
N LEU A 524 13.22 -13.02 6.86
CA LEU A 524 13.08 -14.41 7.30
C LEU A 524 14.43 -15.10 7.18
N VAL A 525 14.92 -15.68 8.27
CA VAL A 525 16.23 -16.32 8.33
C VAL A 525 16.10 -17.80 8.68
N PHE A 526 16.79 -18.64 7.90
CA PHE A 526 17.05 -20.03 8.24
C PHE A 526 18.56 -20.21 8.38
N GLN A 527 19.00 -20.60 9.57
CA GLN A 527 20.41 -20.86 9.83
C GLN A 527 20.58 -22.25 10.44
N ASP A 528 21.57 -23.00 9.93
CA ASP A 528 21.92 -24.35 10.42
C ASP A 528 20.69 -25.29 10.43
N CYS A 529 19.82 -25.17 9.42
CA CYS A 529 18.55 -25.88 9.33
C CYS A 529 18.60 -27.03 8.33
N SER A 530 17.63 -27.96 8.42
CA SER A 530 17.40 -28.97 7.40
C SER A 530 15.96 -28.98 6.89
N PHE A 531 15.79 -29.28 5.61
CA PHE A 531 14.50 -29.38 4.93
C PHE A 531 14.43 -30.65 4.09
N TYR A 532 13.26 -31.28 4.04
CA TYR A 532 12.93 -32.12 2.89
C TYR A 532 12.68 -31.24 1.67
N GLU A 533 13.12 -31.70 0.50
CA GLU A 533 13.03 -30.95 -0.76
C GLU A 533 11.63 -30.39 -1.04
N ASP A 534 10.58 -31.23 -0.95
CA ASP A 534 9.19 -30.80 -1.20
C ASP A 534 8.71 -29.68 -0.24
N TYR A 535 9.21 -29.68 1.00
CA TYR A 535 8.83 -28.68 2.00
C TYR A 535 9.52 -27.34 1.71
N LEU A 536 10.80 -27.39 1.32
CA LEU A 536 11.53 -26.21 0.87
C LEU A 536 10.89 -25.62 -0.39
N GLU A 537 10.50 -26.44 -1.35
CA GLU A 537 9.84 -26.00 -2.57
C GLU A 537 8.52 -25.26 -2.27
N THR A 538 7.74 -25.78 -1.32
CA THR A 538 6.49 -25.14 -0.86
C THR A 538 6.75 -23.79 -0.20
N LEU A 539 7.79 -23.72 0.64
CA LEU A 539 8.20 -22.48 1.29
C LEU A 539 8.64 -21.44 0.27
N LEU A 540 9.52 -21.80 -0.67
CA LEU A 540 10.00 -20.90 -1.71
C LEU A 540 8.86 -20.42 -2.61
N ASP A 541 7.94 -21.31 -3.04
CA ASP A 541 6.78 -20.91 -3.84
C ASP A 541 5.93 -19.85 -3.13
N THR A 542 5.72 -20.01 -1.81
CA THR A 542 4.94 -19.07 -1.00
C THR A 542 5.68 -17.75 -0.81
N VAL A 543 6.95 -17.82 -0.40
CA VAL A 543 7.78 -16.64 -0.16
C VAL A 543 7.87 -15.78 -1.41
N ILE A 544 8.22 -16.38 -2.55
CA ILE A 544 8.46 -15.66 -3.80
C ILE A 544 7.16 -15.10 -4.39
N ASN A 545 6.04 -15.81 -4.29
CA ASN A 545 4.84 -15.43 -5.06
C ASN A 545 3.70 -14.84 -4.23
N ARG A 546 3.68 -15.08 -2.91
CA ARG A 546 2.49 -14.84 -2.07
C ARG A 546 2.79 -14.19 -0.72
N SER A 547 4.05 -13.89 -0.42
CA SER A 547 4.44 -13.19 0.82
C SER A 547 4.86 -11.75 0.55
N SER A 548 4.94 -10.94 1.60
CA SER A 548 5.41 -9.55 1.55
C SER A 548 6.74 -9.34 2.27
N ILE A 549 7.52 -10.42 2.42
CA ILE A 549 8.84 -10.29 3.03
C ILE A 549 9.79 -9.54 2.11
N LEU A 550 10.70 -8.75 2.68
CA LEU A 550 11.69 -7.99 1.91
C LEU A 550 12.99 -8.78 1.74
N CYS A 551 13.30 -9.68 2.68
CA CYS A 551 14.53 -10.46 2.67
C CYS A 551 14.31 -11.91 3.11
N LEU A 552 14.89 -12.87 2.39
CA LEU A 552 15.07 -14.26 2.80
C LEU A 552 16.56 -14.56 2.91
N SER A 553 17.01 -15.00 4.08
CA SER A 553 18.40 -15.40 4.32
C SER A 553 18.46 -16.89 4.66
N MET A 554 19.32 -17.63 3.97
CA MET A 554 19.55 -19.05 4.18
C MET A 554 21.05 -19.30 4.39
N ALA A 555 21.44 -19.67 5.60
CA ALA A 555 22.81 -19.98 5.97
C ALA A 555 22.92 -21.44 6.45
N THR A 556 23.79 -22.23 5.83
CA THR A 556 23.98 -23.66 6.16
C THR A 556 22.66 -24.43 6.21
N VAL A 557 21.90 -24.41 5.11
CA VAL A 557 20.62 -25.12 4.97
C VAL A 557 20.84 -26.44 4.22
N ALA A 558 20.64 -27.57 4.88
CA ALA A 558 20.74 -28.90 4.29
C ALA A 558 19.41 -29.32 3.67
N VAL A 559 19.42 -29.72 2.39
CA VAL A 559 18.23 -30.21 1.68
C VAL A 559 18.34 -31.73 1.54
N THR A 560 17.37 -32.45 2.07
CA THR A 560 17.33 -33.91 2.08
C THR A 560 16.30 -34.46 1.10
N ASN A 561 16.55 -35.68 0.62
CA ASN A 561 15.58 -36.47 -0.13
C ASN A 561 14.57 -37.15 0.81
N PHE A 562 13.57 -37.81 0.24
CA PHE A 562 12.54 -38.54 0.99
C PHE A 562 13.10 -39.61 1.96
N PHE A 563 14.28 -40.15 1.67
CA PHE A 563 14.97 -41.14 2.52
C PHE A 563 15.88 -40.50 3.59
N GLY A 564 15.91 -39.17 3.71
CA GLY A 564 16.73 -38.45 4.68
C GLY A 564 18.20 -38.25 4.29
N GLY A 565 18.60 -38.68 3.08
CA GLY A 565 19.94 -38.43 2.55
C GLY A 565 20.08 -36.98 2.08
N ILE A 566 21.20 -36.34 2.40
CA ILE A 566 21.49 -34.96 1.97
C ILE A 566 21.71 -34.94 0.44
N LYS A 567 20.90 -34.15 -0.26
CA LYS A 567 21.00 -33.92 -1.71
C LYS A 567 21.99 -32.81 -2.02
N TYR A 568 21.88 -31.70 -1.30
CA TYR A 568 22.81 -30.56 -1.35
C TYR A 568 22.67 -29.69 -0.10
N THR A 569 23.64 -28.81 0.13
CA THR A 569 23.62 -27.84 1.23
C THR A 569 23.80 -26.44 0.68
N CYS A 570 22.84 -25.56 0.91
CA CYS A 570 22.97 -24.14 0.65
C CYS A 570 23.80 -23.51 1.77
N LYS A 571 24.99 -23.00 1.45
CA LYS A 571 25.93 -22.46 2.45
C LYS A 571 25.54 -21.07 2.89
N ASN A 572 25.26 -20.20 1.92
CA ASN A 572 24.79 -18.86 2.20
C ASN A 572 24.05 -18.34 0.97
N MET A 573 22.82 -17.88 1.15
CA MET A 573 22.03 -17.24 0.12
C MET A 573 21.18 -16.15 0.77
N VAL A 574 21.24 -14.95 0.21
CA VAL A 574 20.38 -13.83 0.57
C VAL A 574 19.58 -13.45 -0.66
N VAL A 575 18.27 -13.37 -0.48
CA VAL A 575 17.32 -13.00 -1.51
C VAL A 575 16.58 -11.76 -1.05
N GLU A 576 16.74 -10.67 -1.77
CA GLU A 576 16.02 -9.42 -1.54
C GLU A 576 14.89 -9.32 -2.56
N PHE A 577 13.68 -9.10 -2.04
CA PHE A 577 12.47 -8.93 -2.84
C PHE A 577 12.13 -7.45 -2.90
N LYS A 578 12.03 -6.92 -4.12
CA LYS A 578 11.57 -5.55 -4.30
C LYS A 578 10.70 -5.44 -5.54
N ASN A 579 9.39 -5.43 -5.32
CA ASN A 579 8.37 -5.28 -6.36
C ASN A 579 8.51 -6.35 -7.46
N GLN A 580 8.98 -5.99 -8.65
CA GLN A 580 9.23 -6.93 -9.75
C GLN A 580 10.66 -7.48 -9.78
N SER A 581 11.53 -6.97 -8.89
CA SER A 581 12.93 -7.32 -8.81
C SER A 581 13.20 -8.36 -7.73
N LEU A 582 14.02 -9.32 -8.12
CA LEU A 582 14.52 -10.39 -7.30
C LEU A 582 16.04 -10.29 -7.31
N LYS A 583 16.64 -9.88 -6.20
CA LYS A 583 18.10 -9.79 -6.07
C LYS A 583 18.62 -10.96 -5.25
N VAL A 584 19.56 -11.72 -5.80
CA VAL A 584 20.10 -12.93 -5.18
C VAL A 584 21.61 -12.78 -5.02
N ARG A 585 22.11 -13.05 -3.82
CA ARG A 585 23.52 -13.02 -3.44
C ARG A 585 23.91 -14.28 -2.67
N PHE A 586 25.14 -14.76 -2.87
CA PHE A 586 25.67 -15.91 -2.13
C PHE A 586 26.83 -15.54 -1.18
N ASN A 587 27.14 -14.24 -1.03
CA ASN A 587 28.27 -13.66 -0.29
C ASN A 587 29.61 -14.38 -0.59
N ASP A 588 30.02 -14.33 -1.86
CA ASP A 588 31.38 -14.64 -2.35
C ASP A 588 31.93 -16.04 -2.04
N SER A 589 31.05 -16.99 -1.72
CA SER A 589 31.44 -18.36 -1.38
C SER A 589 31.11 -19.34 -2.53
N TYR A 590 32.15 -19.69 -3.31
CA TYR A 590 32.12 -20.62 -4.45
C TYR A 590 31.71 -22.03 -4.02
N HIS A 591 30.40 -22.29 -3.97
CA HIS A 591 29.88 -23.55 -3.46
C HIS A 591 28.81 -24.14 -4.38
N ASN A 592 29.12 -25.30 -4.96
CA ASN A 592 28.23 -26.11 -5.80
C ASN A 592 26.84 -26.33 -5.17
N GLY A 593 26.74 -26.31 -3.83
CA GLY A 593 25.48 -26.52 -3.11
C GLY A 593 24.49 -25.33 -3.17
N ASN A 594 24.96 -24.14 -3.55
CA ASN A 594 24.13 -22.94 -3.69
C ASN A 594 23.34 -22.93 -5.02
N ILE A 595 23.95 -23.44 -6.09
CA ILE A 595 23.34 -23.47 -7.43
C ILE A 595 21.99 -24.22 -7.46
N PRO A 596 21.84 -25.42 -6.85
CA PRO A 596 20.54 -26.06 -6.73
C PRO A 596 19.47 -25.21 -6.03
N MET A 597 19.85 -24.40 -5.04
CA MET A 597 18.92 -23.50 -4.35
C MET A 597 18.43 -22.38 -5.27
N LEU A 598 19.34 -21.75 -6.03
CA LEU A 598 18.96 -20.78 -7.06
C LEU A 598 17.99 -21.39 -8.08
N ASN A 599 18.24 -22.64 -8.49
CA ASN A 599 17.41 -23.33 -9.46
C ASN A 599 15.97 -23.47 -8.96
N GLN A 600 15.80 -23.88 -7.70
CA GLN A 600 14.48 -24.00 -7.09
C GLN A 600 13.79 -22.64 -6.99
N LEU A 601 14.53 -21.61 -6.61
CA LEU A 601 14.03 -20.25 -6.53
C LEU A 601 13.52 -19.74 -7.90
N LEU A 602 14.33 -19.85 -8.95
CA LEU A 602 13.96 -19.39 -10.29
C LEU A 602 12.83 -20.23 -10.91
N LEU A 603 12.79 -21.54 -10.67
CA LEU A 603 11.72 -22.42 -11.16
C LEU A 603 10.35 -22.05 -10.56
N ARG A 604 10.34 -21.59 -9.31
CA ARG A 604 9.13 -21.19 -8.59
C ARG A 604 8.76 -19.72 -8.81
N ASN A 605 9.63 -18.91 -9.40
CA ASN A 605 9.32 -17.51 -9.69
C ASN A 605 8.26 -17.37 -10.78
N LYS A 606 7.06 -16.93 -10.41
CA LYS A 606 5.96 -16.68 -11.35
C LYS A 606 5.80 -15.18 -11.64
N ILE A 607 6.25 -14.32 -10.72
CA ILE A 607 5.82 -12.92 -10.67
C ILE A 607 6.94 -11.91 -10.94
N HIS A 608 8.20 -12.19 -10.55
CA HIS A 608 9.31 -11.27 -10.75
C HIS A 608 9.83 -11.32 -12.19
N ARG A 609 10.24 -10.16 -12.71
CA ARG A 609 10.67 -9.96 -14.10
C ARG A 609 12.11 -9.48 -14.20
N THR A 610 12.62 -8.87 -13.15
CA THR A 610 14.00 -8.44 -13.03
C THR A 610 14.75 -9.38 -12.09
N LEU A 611 15.85 -9.95 -12.56
CA LEU A 611 16.77 -10.73 -11.73
C LEU A 611 18.07 -9.95 -11.58
N ASN A 612 18.45 -9.65 -10.34
CA ASN A 612 19.75 -9.07 -10.02
C ASN A 612 20.65 -10.13 -9.39
N ILE A 613 21.81 -10.36 -9.99
CA ILE A 613 22.83 -11.29 -9.52
C ILE A 613 24.21 -10.63 -9.50
N SER A 614 25.11 -11.17 -8.67
CA SER A 614 26.54 -10.81 -8.72
C SER A 614 27.25 -11.79 -9.64
N ALA A 615 28.03 -11.33 -10.61
CA ALA A 615 28.83 -12.22 -11.45
C ALA A 615 29.82 -13.04 -10.62
N CYS A 616 30.34 -12.47 -9.52
CA CYS A 616 31.28 -13.14 -8.62
C CYS A 616 30.71 -14.41 -8.00
N ASP A 617 29.39 -14.49 -7.79
CA ASP A 617 28.75 -15.65 -7.17
C ASP A 617 28.74 -16.90 -8.08
N PHE A 618 29.07 -16.75 -9.37
CA PHE A 618 28.92 -17.80 -10.40
C PHE A 618 30.22 -18.21 -11.09
N PHE A 619 31.37 -17.69 -10.65
CA PHE A 619 32.66 -18.07 -11.24
C PHE A 619 32.89 -19.59 -11.12
N GLY A 620 33.23 -20.25 -12.23
CA GLY A 620 33.36 -21.71 -12.33
C GLY A 620 32.03 -22.46 -12.48
N HIS A 621 30.89 -21.76 -12.49
CA HIS A 621 29.53 -22.28 -12.64
C HIS A 621 28.79 -21.68 -13.84
N GLU A 622 29.53 -21.19 -14.83
CA GLU A 622 29.01 -20.53 -16.03
C GLU A 622 28.01 -21.41 -16.79
N SER A 623 28.32 -22.70 -16.94
CA SER A 623 27.48 -23.67 -17.65
C SER A 623 26.17 -23.96 -16.90
N ASP A 624 26.19 -23.91 -15.57
CA ASP A 624 24.98 -24.07 -14.76
C ASP A 624 24.06 -22.85 -14.92
N LEU A 625 24.65 -21.65 -14.85
CA LEU A 625 23.95 -20.39 -15.05
C LEU A 625 23.31 -20.33 -16.44
N GLN A 626 24.06 -20.69 -17.50
CA GLN A 626 23.54 -20.74 -18.87
C GLN A 626 22.32 -21.67 -18.99
N ARG A 627 22.42 -22.91 -18.49
CA ARG A 627 21.30 -23.88 -18.53
C ARG A 627 20.05 -23.36 -17.82
N ARG A 628 20.21 -22.48 -16.82
CA ARG A 628 19.07 -21.88 -16.14
C ARG A 628 18.42 -20.76 -16.90
N PHE A 629 19.20 -19.89 -17.53
CA PHE A 629 18.61 -18.92 -18.44
C PHE A 629 17.91 -19.58 -19.63
N GLU A 630 18.42 -20.71 -20.15
CA GLU A 630 17.74 -21.50 -21.18
C GLU A 630 16.37 -22.06 -20.74
N SER A 631 16.19 -22.30 -19.44
CA SER A 631 14.92 -22.76 -18.86
C SER A 631 14.03 -21.62 -18.36
N ASN A 632 14.52 -20.38 -18.34
CA ASN A 632 13.80 -19.21 -17.86
C ASN A 632 12.65 -18.85 -18.81
N ARG A 633 11.47 -18.60 -18.22
CA ARG A 633 10.26 -18.20 -18.95
C ARG A 633 9.66 -16.89 -18.45
N THR A 634 10.17 -16.35 -17.34
CA THR A 634 9.51 -15.26 -16.61
C THR A 634 10.38 -14.02 -16.52
N VAL A 635 11.67 -14.16 -16.24
CA VAL A 635 12.60 -13.03 -16.15
C VAL A 635 12.83 -12.45 -17.54
N THR A 636 12.66 -11.13 -17.69
CA THR A 636 12.84 -10.39 -18.94
C THR A 636 13.99 -9.41 -18.88
N GLU A 637 14.33 -8.95 -17.68
CA GLU A 637 15.46 -8.06 -17.39
C GLU A 637 16.48 -8.77 -16.50
N LEU A 638 17.75 -8.69 -16.88
CA LEU A 638 18.86 -9.21 -16.10
C LEU A 638 19.78 -8.05 -15.69
N ILE A 639 20.02 -7.92 -14.38
CA ILE A 639 21.01 -7.03 -13.80
C ILE A 639 22.18 -7.90 -13.32
N VAL A 640 23.36 -7.68 -13.89
CA VAL A 640 24.56 -8.43 -13.51
C VAL A 640 25.60 -7.47 -12.98
N GLU A 641 25.78 -7.47 -11.67
CA GLU A 641 26.76 -6.63 -11.01
C GLU A 641 28.16 -7.26 -11.06
N TYR A 642 29.20 -6.42 -11.05
CA TYR A 642 30.60 -6.85 -10.95
C TYR A 642 31.06 -7.82 -12.06
N SER A 643 30.45 -7.75 -13.25
CA SER A 643 30.78 -8.60 -14.39
C SER A 643 32.06 -8.14 -15.10
N ASN A 644 33.18 -8.28 -14.40
CA ASN A 644 34.52 -7.92 -14.89
C ASN A 644 35.30 -9.11 -15.48
N ASN A 645 34.62 -10.24 -15.68
CA ASN A 645 35.09 -11.39 -16.44
C ASN A 645 34.11 -11.68 -17.59
N ILE A 646 34.64 -12.04 -18.76
CA ILE A 646 33.88 -12.39 -19.95
C ILE A 646 33.12 -13.73 -19.85
N ASP A 647 33.55 -14.67 -19.01
CA ASP A 647 33.02 -16.04 -18.95
C ASP A 647 31.53 -16.07 -18.57
N ILE A 648 31.14 -15.28 -17.57
CA ILE A 648 29.74 -15.11 -17.16
C ILE A 648 28.91 -14.43 -18.25
N LEU A 649 29.44 -13.37 -18.87
CA LEU A 649 28.77 -12.73 -19.99
C LEU A 649 28.58 -13.71 -21.14
N ASN A 650 29.59 -14.51 -21.45
CA ASN A 650 29.52 -15.52 -22.50
C ASN A 650 28.41 -16.55 -22.22
N ALA A 651 28.27 -17.00 -20.97
CA ALA A 651 27.17 -17.86 -20.55
C ALA A 651 25.79 -17.21 -20.74
N ILE A 652 25.66 -15.91 -20.41
CA ILE A 652 24.42 -15.14 -20.58
C ILE A 652 24.08 -14.99 -22.07
N PHE A 653 25.01 -14.50 -22.88
CA PHE A 653 24.79 -14.24 -24.32
C PHE A 653 24.57 -15.52 -25.13
N ASN A 654 25.12 -16.66 -24.70
CA ASN A 654 24.89 -17.96 -25.36
C ASN A 654 23.64 -18.67 -24.87
N SER A 655 22.98 -18.17 -23.82
CA SER A 655 21.72 -18.75 -23.37
C SER A 655 20.67 -18.56 -24.47
N LYS A 656 20.13 -19.66 -25.00
CA LYS A 656 19.15 -19.65 -26.12
C LYS A 656 17.75 -19.25 -25.67
N THR A 657 17.66 -18.36 -24.69
CA THR A 657 16.39 -17.93 -24.11
C THR A 657 15.78 -16.79 -24.91
N ASN A 658 14.50 -16.90 -25.23
CA ASN A 658 13.77 -15.83 -25.90
C ASN A 658 13.10 -14.88 -24.90
N ALA A 659 13.25 -15.12 -23.59
CA ALA A 659 12.58 -14.33 -22.56
C ALA A 659 13.37 -13.07 -22.17
N LEU A 660 14.70 -13.12 -22.21
CA LEU A 660 15.55 -12.00 -21.81
C LEU A 660 15.64 -10.96 -22.93
N HIS A 661 15.24 -9.73 -22.62
CA HIS A 661 15.20 -8.61 -23.55
C HIS A 661 16.02 -7.40 -23.09
N GLN A 662 16.29 -7.28 -21.79
CA GLN A 662 17.05 -6.17 -21.22
C GLN A 662 18.23 -6.68 -20.39
N LEU A 663 19.40 -6.06 -20.55
CA LEU A 663 20.60 -6.35 -19.78
C LEU A 663 21.18 -5.06 -19.19
N LYS A 664 21.32 -5.00 -17.86
CA LYS A 664 22.00 -3.92 -17.14
C LYS A 664 23.29 -4.45 -16.52
N LEU A 665 24.39 -3.72 -16.72
CA LEU A 665 25.73 -4.12 -16.26
C LEU A 665 26.33 -3.05 -15.33
N PRO A 666 25.79 -2.87 -14.11
CA PRO A 666 26.35 -1.92 -13.16
C PRO A 666 27.68 -2.43 -12.60
N GLN A 667 28.60 -1.51 -12.29
CA GLN A 667 29.91 -1.81 -11.70
C GLN A 667 30.69 -2.89 -12.48
N SER A 668 30.52 -2.91 -13.79
CA SER A 668 30.97 -3.97 -14.70
C SER A 668 31.73 -3.36 -15.86
N LEU A 669 32.44 -4.19 -16.61
CA LEU A 669 33.21 -3.74 -17.77
C LEU A 669 34.30 -2.71 -17.41
N SER A 670 34.77 -2.66 -16.16
CA SER A 670 35.76 -1.68 -15.70
C SER A 670 37.21 -2.01 -16.08
N ILE A 671 37.45 -3.23 -16.58
CA ILE A 671 38.78 -3.70 -16.98
C ILE A 671 38.93 -3.58 -18.50
N PRO A 672 39.85 -2.77 -19.06
CA PRO A 672 39.94 -2.54 -20.51
C PRO A 672 40.06 -3.80 -21.38
N SER A 673 40.67 -4.88 -20.86
CA SER A 673 40.85 -6.14 -21.59
C SER A 673 39.53 -6.84 -21.92
N ILE A 674 38.44 -6.57 -21.19
CA ILE A 674 37.14 -7.23 -21.41
C ILE A 674 36.23 -6.46 -22.37
N LEU A 675 36.52 -5.19 -22.65
CA LEU A 675 35.72 -4.32 -23.50
C LEU A 675 35.63 -4.83 -24.95
N SER A 676 36.75 -5.25 -25.52
CA SER A 676 36.77 -5.79 -26.89
C SER A 676 36.06 -7.14 -27.01
N PRO A 677 36.30 -8.14 -26.11
CA PRO A 677 35.52 -9.37 -26.04
C PRO A 677 34.02 -9.15 -25.84
N PHE A 678 33.63 -8.18 -25.00
CA PHE A 678 32.22 -7.83 -24.80
C PHE A 678 31.56 -7.38 -26.10
N CYS A 679 32.21 -6.53 -26.91
CA CYS A 679 31.70 -6.19 -28.23
C CYS A 679 31.55 -7.42 -29.14
N GLU A 680 32.45 -8.41 -29.08
CA GLU A 680 32.29 -9.65 -29.87
C GLU A 680 31.10 -10.51 -29.41
N LEU A 681 30.74 -10.48 -28.13
CA LEU A 681 29.51 -11.10 -27.63
C LEU A 681 28.28 -10.35 -28.12
N LEU A 682 28.28 -9.01 -28.04
CA LEU A 682 27.17 -8.19 -28.54
C LEU A 682 26.90 -8.46 -30.02
N LYS A 683 27.92 -8.63 -30.87
CA LYS A 683 27.71 -8.97 -32.30
C LYS A 683 26.88 -10.25 -32.52
N LYS A 684 26.96 -11.20 -31.59
CA LYS A 684 26.26 -12.50 -31.67
C LYS A 684 24.88 -12.46 -31.02
N ASN A 685 24.53 -11.37 -30.34
CA ASN A 685 23.27 -11.24 -29.64
C ASN A 685 22.07 -11.27 -30.61
N THR A 686 21.06 -12.05 -30.24
CA THR A 686 19.81 -12.15 -31.01
C THR A 686 18.56 -11.90 -30.17
N THR A 687 18.71 -11.72 -28.86
CA THR A 687 17.60 -11.75 -27.90
C THR A 687 17.46 -10.42 -27.16
N PHE A 688 18.57 -9.84 -26.70
CA PHE A 688 18.55 -8.53 -26.03
C PHE A 688 18.20 -7.42 -27.02
N VAL A 689 17.28 -6.57 -26.59
CA VAL A 689 16.78 -5.39 -27.30
C VAL A 689 17.28 -4.11 -26.64
N GLU A 690 17.51 -4.12 -25.33
CA GLU A 690 18.03 -2.98 -24.57
C GLU A 690 19.28 -3.38 -23.78
N ILE A 691 20.30 -2.54 -23.88
CA ILE A 691 21.54 -2.67 -23.11
C ILE A 691 21.73 -1.39 -22.28
N ASP A 692 21.87 -1.56 -20.98
CA ASP A 692 22.11 -0.49 -20.02
C ASP A 692 23.52 -0.59 -19.44
N LEU A 693 24.37 0.34 -19.86
CA LEU A 693 25.77 0.53 -19.43
C LEU A 693 25.92 1.83 -18.64
N MET A 694 24.89 2.22 -17.89
CA MET A 694 24.98 3.34 -16.96
C MET A 694 25.72 2.86 -15.71
N ASP A 695 26.95 3.33 -15.51
CA ASP A 695 27.81 2.97 -14.38
C ASP A 695 28.27 4.21 -13.61
N TYR A 696 28.71 4.11 -12.36
CA TYR A 696 29.10 5.26 -11.54
C TYR A 696 30.38 5.95 -12.04
N THR A 697 31.31 5.21 -12.66
CA THR A 697 32.57 5.76 -13.21
C THR A 697 32.43 6.28 -14.64
N GLY A 698 31.47 5.77 -15.41
CA GLY A 698 31.43 5.99 -16.86
C GLY A 698 32.58 5.27 -17.60
N PHE A 699 32.50 5.27 -18.93
CA PHE A 699 33.52 4.69 -19.82
C PHE A 699 34.41 5.79 -20.39
N LYS A 700 35.73 5.66 -20.19
CA LYS A 700 36.73 6.62 -20.66
C LYS A 700 37.31 6.23 -22.02
N GLU A 701 37.42 4.93 -22.28
CA GLU A 701 38.13 4.32 -23.41
C GLU A 701 37.50 4.71 -24.75
N GLU A 702 38.14 5.63 -25.47
CA GLU A 702 37.70 6.12 -26.78
C GLU A 702 37.48 4.97 -27.78
N SER A 703 38.40 4.00 -27.83
CA SER A 703 38.31 2.85 -28.74
C SER A 703 37.09 1.97 -28.47
N PHE A 704 36.69 1.83 -27.20
CA PHE A 704 35.52 1.06 -26.82
C PHE A 704 34.23 1.75 -27.25
N ILE A 705 34.08 3.05 -26.93
CA ILE A 705 32.88 3.82 -27.32
C ILE A 705 32.69 3.80 -28.83
N ILE A 706 33.75 4.07 -29.60
CA ILE A 706 33.66 4.04 -31.07
C ILE A 706 33.26 2.65 -31.57
N LYS A 707 33.93 1.59 -31.09
CA LYS A 707 33.64 0.21 -31.50
C LYS A 707 32.20 -0.21 -31.14
N LEU A 708 31.70 0.20 -29.98
CA LEU A 708 30.34 -0.08 -29.52
C LEU A 708 29.31 0.60 -30.42
N LEU A 709 29.46 1.90 -30.69
CA LEU A 709 28.52 2.65 -31.53
C LEU A 709 28.53 2.14 -32.98
N ASP A 710 29.71 1.89 -33.55
CA ASP A 710 29.84 1.34 -34.90
C ASP A 710 29.15 -0.02 -35.04
N LEU A 711 29.32 -0.90 -34.04
CA LEU A 711 28.66 -2.21 -33.98
C LEU A 711 27.14 -2.07 -33.95
N LEU A 712 26.61 -1.15 -33.14
CA LEU A 712 25.16 -1.01 -32.94
C LEU A 712 24.44 -0.43 -34.16
N ARG A 713 25.12 0.31 -35.04
CA ARG A 713 24.53 0.83 -36.29
C ARG A 713 23.98 -0.26 -37.22
N GLU A 714 24.63 -1.42 -37.24
CA GLU A 714 24.26 -2.55 -38.11
C GLU A 714 23.53 -3.65 -37.32
N HIS A 715 23.34 -3.46 -36.01
CA HIS A 715 22.78 -4.48 -35.15
C HIS A 715 21.26 -4.61 -35.31
N LYS A 716 20.75 -5.83 -35.43
CA LYS A 716 19.33 -6.09 -35.73
C LYS A 716 18.42 -6.18 -34.50
N SER A 717 18.95 -6.69 -33.37
CA SER A 717 18.17 -6.91 -32.14
C SER A 717 18.19 -5.72 -31.18
N ILE A 718 19.39 -5.25 -30.80
CA ILE A 718 19.57 -4.11 -29.90
C ILE A 718 19.05 -2.83 -30.55
N ARG A 719 18.09 -2.19 -29.89
CA ARG A 719 17.43 -0.95 -30.32
C ARG A 719 17.57 0.18 -29.32
N TYR A 720 17.93 -0.12 -28.07
CA TYR A 720 18.04 0.88 -27.02
C TYR A 720 19.35 0.71 -26.26
N LEU A 721 20.10 1.79 -26.16
CA LEU A 721 21.37 1.88 -25.44
C LEU A 721 21.25 2.99 -24.39
N SER A 722 21.57 2.63 -23.16
CA SER A 722 21.83 3.59 -22.09
C SER A 722 23.32 3.57 -21.79
N LEU A 723 23.96 4.74 -21.79
CA LEU A 723 25.42 4.82 -21.76
C LEU A 723 25.89 5.96 -20.86
N HIS A 724 26.87 5.69 -20.00
CA HIS A 724 27.62 6.74 -19.31
C HIS A 724 29.01 6.90 -19.95
N VAL A 725 29.28 8.06 -20.53
CA VAL A 725 30.57 8.39 -21.13
C VAL A 725 31.31 9.39 -20.25
N GLU A 726 32.56 9.11 -19.95
CA GLU A 726 33.47 10.03 -19.25
C GLU A 726 34.46 10.66 -20.24
N ASP A 727 34.99 11.84 -19.92
CA ASP A 727 36.16 12.45 -20.57
C ASP A 727 35.96 12.74 -22.06
N ILE A 728 34.79 13.25 -22.45
CA ILE A 728 34.57 13.82 -23.78
C ILE A 728 35.36 15.13 -23.86
N GLN A 729 36.25 15.22 -24.86
CA GLN A 729 37.12 16.37 -25.11
C GLN A 729 36.74 16.99 -26.46
N LEU A 730 36.91 18.31 -26.57
CA LEU A 730 36.56 19.05 -27.77
C LEU A 730 37.27 18.48 -29.01
N SER A 731 36.46 18.13 -30.02
CA SER A 731 36.87 17.66 -31.34
C SER A 731 37.67 16.35 -31.33
N ASN A 732 37.60 15.54 -30.26
CA ASN A 732 38.21 14.20 -30.28
C ASN A 732 37.36 13.20 -31.10
N GLN A 733 37.93 12.03 -31.38
CA GLN A 733 37.23 11.03 -32.20
C GLN A 733 36.01 10.47 -31.46
N LYS A 734 36.09 10.36 -30.14
CA LYS A 734 34.96 9.98 -29.27
C LYS A 734 33.76 10.94 -29.44
N GLU A 735 33.97 12.25 -29.33
CA GLU A 735 32.95 13.29 -29.49
C GLU A 735 32.37 13.25 -30.91
N THR A 736 33.24 13.20 -31.92
CA THR A 736 32.83 13.15 -33.33
C THR A 736 31.94 11.94 -33.63
N CYS A 737 32.31 10.76 -33.11
CA CYS A 737 31.53 9.53 -33.28
C CYS A 737 30.17 9.61 -32.56
N MET A 738 30.15 10.18 -31.35
CA MET A 738 28.92 10.42 -30.59
C MET A 738 27.99 11.39 -31.32
N ILE A 739 28.50 12.53 -31.83
CA ILE A 739 27.73 13.51 -32.63
C ILE A 739 27.09 12.84 -33.84
N LYS A 740 27.88 12.05 -34.58
CA LYS A 740 27.38 11.31 -35.75
C LYS A 740 26.24 10.37 -35.35
N SER A 741 26.41 9.66 -34.24
CA SER A 741 25.43 8.69 -33.77
C SER A 741 24.16 9.36 -33.28
N LEU A 742 24.25 10.43 -32.50
CA LEU A 742 23.10 11.21 -32.04
C LEU A 742 22.29 11.83 -33.20
N ARG A 743 22.96 12.27 -34.27
CA ARG A 743 22.28 12.85 -35.44
C ARG A 743 21.57 11.80 -36.30
N ARG A 744 22.17 10.63 -36.51
CA ARG A 744 21.71 9.65 -37.52
C ARG A 744 21.08 8.39 -36.94
N ASP A 745 21.60 7.92 -35.84
CA ASP A 745 21.26 6.62 -35.29
C ASP A 745 20.12 6.76 -34.26
N LYS A 746 19.30 5.72 -34.16
CA LYS A 746 18.07 5.72 -33.32
C LYS A 746 18.18 4.85 -32.09
N PHE A 747 19.38 4.40 -31.74
CA PHE A 747 19.57 3.44 -30.65
C PHE A 747 19.96 4.09 -29.32
N ILE A 748 20.49 5.32 -29.29
CA ILE A 748 20.86 5.98 -28.04
C ILE A 748 19.59 6.53 -27.37
N ALA A 749 19.23 5.92 -26.23
CA ALA A 749 18.02 6.24 -25.48
C ALA A 749 18.31 7.15 -24.28
N ARG A 750 19.38 6.84 -23.53
CA ARG A 750 19.75 7.55 -22.31
C ARG A 750 21.24 7.80 -22.27
N LEU A 751 21.64 9.01 -21.89
CA LEU A 751 23.04 9.42 -21.88
C LEU A 751 23.41 10.12 -20.57
N CYS A 752 24.39 9.57 -19.86
CA CYS A 752 25.12 10.28 -18.81
C CYS A 752 26.47 10.72 -19.37
N ILE A 753 26.88 11.93 -19.04
CA ILE A 753 28.16 12.50 -19.46
C ILE A 753 28.88 13.02 -18.22
N SER A 754 30.11 12.61 -18.00
CA SER A 754 30.91 13.07 -16.86
C SER A 754 32.28 13.60 -17.25
N ALA A 755 32.82 14.50 -16.41
CA ALA A 755 34.18 15.02 -16.53
C ALA A 755 34.56 15.48 -17.96
N SER A 756 33.63 16.15 -18.64
CA SER A 756 33.71 16.40 -20.08
C SER A 756 33.64 17.89 -20.43
N ILE A 757 34.26 18.26 -21.55
CA ILE A 757 34.12 19.58 -22.17
C ILE A 757 33.25 19.40 -23.42
N ILE A 758 32.07 20.01 -23.42
CA ILE A 758 31.04 19.75 -24.42
C ILE A 758 31.03 20.85 -25.47
N SER A 759 31.16 20.49 -26.74
CA SER A 759 31.05 21.47 -27.84
C SER A 759 29.59 21.86 -28.10
N ARG A 760 29.39 23.04 -28.71
CA ARG A 760 28.08 23.46 -29.22
C ARG A 760 27.51 22.45 -30.23
N GLU A 761 28.37 21.87 -31.07
CA GLU A 761 27.95 20.86 -32.05
C GLU A 761 27.37 19.60 -31.38
N PHE A 762 27.94 19.21 -30.24
CA PHE A 762 27.41 18.11 -29.43
C PHE A 762 26.05 18.43 -28.84
N ILE A 763 25.84 19.63 -28.32
CA ILE A 763 24.54 20.09 -27.80
C ILE A 763 23.47 20.09 -28.91
N GLU A 764 23.82 20.56 -30.11
CA GLU A 764 22.94 20.49 -31.28
C GLU A 764 22.61 19.05 -31.69
N ALA A 765 23.57 18.14 -31.55
CA ALA A 765 23.34 16.71 -31.81
C ALA A 765 22.39 16.08 -30.77
N LEU A 766 22.51 16.42 -29.49
CA LEU A 766 21.55 16.02 -28.45
C LEU A 766 20.15 16.56 -28.76
N TYR A 767 20.08 17.84 -29.16
CA TYR A 767 18.82 18.48 -29.55
C TYR A 767 18.17 17.76 -30.73
N HIS A 768 18.95 17.41 -31.75
CA HIS A 768 18.47 16.64 -32.89
C HIS A 768 18.01 15.24 -32.48
N ALA A 769 18.79 14.52 -31.67
CA ALA A 769 18.45 13.17 -31.20
C ALA A 769 17.14 13.12 -30.42
N SER A 770 16.91 14.12 -29.57
CA SER A 770 15.70 14.23 -28.76
C SER A 770 14.51 14.70 -29.59
N LYS A 771 14.63 15.82 -30.31
CA LYS A 771 13.48 16.45 -30.99
C LYS A 771 13.14 15.86 -32.36
N VAL A 772 14.16 15.43 -33.12
CA VAL A 772 13.98 14.98 -34.52
C VAL A 772 13.91 13.47 -34.59
N ASN A 773 14.80 12.77 -33.88
CA ASN A 773 14.84 11.32 -33.90
C ASN A 773 13.87 10.67 -32.90
N ASP A 774 13.43 11.40 -31.87
CA ASP A 774 12.54 10.94 -30.79
C ASP A 774 13.10 9.68 -30.09
N THR A 775 14.42 9.63 -29.95
CA THR A 775 15.11 8.45 -29.39
C THR A 775 15.76 8.77 -28.06
N LEU A 776 16.33 9.96 -27.92
CA LEU A 776 17.04 10.38 -26.71
C LEU A 776 16.08 11.09 -25.75
N THR A 777 15.87 10.51 -24.57
CA THR A 777 14.88 11.02 -23.62
C THR A 777 15.45 11.35 -22.23
N TYR A 778 16.66 10.88 -21.93
CA TYR A 778 17.38 11.16 -20.69
C TYR A 778 18.77 11.71 -20.99
N VAL A 779 19.11 12.86 -20.40
CA VAL A 779 20.47 13.42 -20.47
C VAL A 779 20.89 14.01 -19.13
N ASN A 780 21.96 13.50 -18.53
CA ASN A 780 22.56 14.12 -17.33
C ASN A 780 24.04 14.44 -17.54
N PHE A 781 24.48 15.56 -16.98
CA PHE A 781 25.85 16.03 -16.98
C PHE A 781 26.40 16.06 -15.56
N TYR A 782 27.57 15.45 -15.34
CA TYR A 782 28.29 15.43 -14.06
C TYR A 782 29.66 16.08 -14.25
N ASN A 783 29.98 17.11 -13.47
CA ASN A 783 31.25 17.84 -13.56
C ASN A 783 31.68 18.11 -15.02
N SER A 784 30.75 18.60 -15.84
CA SER A 784 30.97 18.82 -17.27
C SER A 784 30.77 20.30 -17.62
N GLN A 785 31.61 20.82 -18.50
CA GLN A 785 31.58 22.22 -18.92
C GLN A 785 30.52 22.41 -20.01
N VAL A 786 29.37 22.96 -19.61
CA VAL A 786 28.25 23.32 -20.50
C VAL A 786 27.91 24.79 -20.29
N THR A 787 27.81 25.57 -21.37
CA THR A 787 27.50 27.01 -21.27
C THR A 787 26.06 27.24 -20.82
N ASP A 788 25.77 28.40 -20.23
CA ASP A 788 24.40 28.69 -19.78
C ASP A 788 23.40 28.83 -20.95
N GLU A 789 23.88 29.24 -22.13
CA GLU A 789 23.07 29.26 -23.35
C GLU A 789 22.68 27.83 -23.78
N ASP A 790 23.64 26.90 -23.75
CA ASP A 790 23.41 25.49 -24.06
C ASP A 790 22.48 24.81 -23.05
N LYS A 791 22.64 25.12 -21.76
CA LYS A 791 21.73 24.65 -20.70
C LYS A 791 20.31 25.14 -20.99
N ALA A 792 20.12 26.42 -21.31
CA ALA A 792 18.81 26.98 -21.62
C ALA A 792 18.17 26.28 -22.84
N GLN A 793 18.98 25.97 -23.87
CA GLN A 793 18.51 25.22 -25.04
C GLN A 793 18.04 23.80 -24.65
N LEU A 794 18.81 23.06 -23.84
CA LEU A 794 18.41 21.73 -23.38
C LEU A 794 17.19 21.77 -22.44
N HIS A 795 17.12 22.78 -21.57
CA HIS A 795 15.93 23.02 -20.74
C HIS A 795 14.68 23.25 -21.59
N SER A 796 14.80 23.84 -22.79
CA SER A 796 13.66 23.97 -23.71
C SER A 796 13.14 22.61 -24.22
N LEU A 797 14.00 21.61 -24.39
CA LEU A 797 13.61 20.24 -24.77
C LEU A 797 12.89 19.53 -23.63
N TYR A 798 13.43 19.64 -22.41
CA TYR A 798 12.77 19.14 -21.21
C TYR A 798 11.41 19.81 -21.01
N ALA A 799 11.37 21.13 -21.19
CA ALA A 799 10.17 21.93 -21.11
C ALA A 799 9.09 21.58 -22.14
N SER A 800 9.48 21.05 -23.30
CA SER A 800 8.58 20.64 -24.39
C SER A 800 8.26 19.16 -24.37
N GLY A 801 8.81 18.39 -23.42
CA GLY A 801 8.55 16.96 -23.29
C GLY A 801 9.36 16.06 -24.23
N ASN A 802 10.33 16.62 -24.97
CA ASN A 802 11.22 15.82 -25.83
C ASN A 802 12.33 15.14 -25.00
N LEU A 803 12.71 15.73 -23.87
CA LEU A 803 13.51 15.09 -22.83
C LEU A 803 12.61 14.89 -21.62
N LEU A 804 12.58 13.69 -21.03
CA LEU A 804 11.83 13.47 -19.80
C LEU A 804 12.69 13.52 -18.54
N GLN A 805 14.02 13.59 -18.70
CA GLN A 805 14.98 13.90 -17.64
C GLN A 805 16.15 14.74 -18.16
N LEU A 806 16.48 15.80 -17.41
CA LEU A 806 17.66 16.63 -17.62
C LEU A 806 18.27 17.05 -16.28
N GLY A 807 19.58 16.86 -16.10
CA GLY A 807 20.28 17.26 -14.89
C GLY A 807 21.70 17.76 -15.14
N PHE A 808 22.10 18.77 -14.38
CA PHE A 808 23.47 19.30 -14.36
C PHE A 808 23.99 19.27 -12.92
N TYR A 809 25.05 18.51 -12.68
CA TYR A 809 25.59 18.27 -11.35
C TYR A 809 27.07 18.65 -11.30
N GLU A 810 27.51 19.33 -10.24
CA GLU A 810 28.92 19.70 -10.05
C GLU A 810 29.78 18.53 -9.52
N GLN A 811 29.13 17.46 -9.07
CA GLN A 811 29.79 16.28 -8.55
C GLN A 811 30.46 15.50 -9.70
N SER A 812 31.68 15.02 -9.48
CA SER A 812 32.45 14.28 -10.49
C SER A 812 31.97 12.87 -10.74
N ARG A 813 31.14 12.32 -9.84
CA ARG A 813 30.63 10.96 -9.94
C ARG A 813 29.12 10.97 -9.88
N TRP A 814 28.54 10.11 -10.71
CA TRP A 814 27.13 9.80 -10.58
C TRP A 814 26.93 9.03 -9.27
N HIS A 815 26.39 9.71 -8.25
CA HIS A 815 25.91 9.03 -7.06
C HIS A 815 24.55 8.42 -7.38
N ILE A 816 24.54 7.11 -7.62
CA ILE A 816 23.35 6.31 -7.35
C ILE A 816 23.04 6.57 -5.88
N THR A 817 21.93 7.22 -5.58
CA THR A 817 21.42 7.33 -4.21
C THR A 817 20.98 5.92 -3.82
N VAL A 818 21.94 5.09 -3.40
CA VAL A 818 21.65 3.94 -2.54
C VAL A 818 20.99 4.57 -1.33
N GLY A 819 19.71 4.27 -1.11
CA GLY A 819 19.04 4.71 0.12
C GLY A 819 19.90 4.23 1.28
N GLU A 820 20.55 5.17 1.97
CA GLU A 820 21.26 4.88 3.20
C GLU A 820 20.22 4.42 4.24
N SER A 821 19.89 3.14 4.24
CA SER A 821 19.66 2.46 5.52
C SER A 821 20.99 2.55 6.25
N LYS A 822 21.09 3.51 7.18
CA LYS A 822 22.18 3.56 8.15
C LYS A 822 22.45 2.13 8.62
N PRO A 823 23.68 1.58 8.50
CA PRO A 823 24.01 0.38 9.24
C PRO A 823 23.85 0.76 10.71
N SER A 824 22.84 0.19 11.36
CA SER A 824 22.70 0.30 12.81
C SER A 824 24.01 -0.22 13.39
N ARG A 825 24.77 0.69 14.03
CA ARG A 825 26.00 0.38 14.76
C ARG A 825 25.81 -0.89 15.60
N GLY A 826 26.41 -1.98 15.13
CA GLY A 826 26.68 -3.21 15.86
C GLY A 826 27.95 -3.78 15.24
N LYS A 827 29.06 -3.67 15.97
CA LYS A 827 30.40 -4.03 15.50
C LYS A 827 30.49 -5.51 15.12
N SER A 828 30.97 -5.79 13.91
CA SER A 828 32.05 -6.76 13.69
C SER A 828 32.93 -6.23 12.56
N THR A 829 34.09 -5.71 12.93
CA THR A 829 35.21 -5.38 12.05
C THR A 829 35.62 -6.57 11.21
N LEU A 830 35.50 -6.46 9.88
CA LEU A 830 36.38 -7.15 8.94
C LEU A 830 36.89 -6.08 7.97
N GLU A 831 38.17 -5.78 8.13
CA GLU A 831 38.94 -4.87 7.30
C GLU A 831 38.94 -5.39 5.86
N PHE A 832 38.41 -4.61 4.92
CA PHE A 832 38.70 -4.81 3.51
C PHE A 832 40.15 -4.39 3.27
N HIS A 833 41.07 -5.35 3.33
CA HIS A 833 42.37 -5.19 2.70
C HIS A 833 42.17 -5.16 1.18
N SER A 834 42.50 -4.01 0.60
CA SER A 834 42.80 -3.86 -0.81
C SER A 834 43.73 -4.97 -1.27
N TYR A 835 43.33 -5.74 -2.28
CA TYR A 835 44.28 -6.47 -3.10
C TYR A 835 44.17 -5.99 -4.54
N GLN A 836 45.36 -5.63 -5.04
CA GLN A 836 45.68 -5.15 -6.38
C GLN A 836 45.33 -6.14 -7.48
#